data_AF-A0A2A5J466-F1
#
_entry.id   AF-A0A2A5J466-F1
#
_cell.length_a   1.000
_cell.length_b   1.000
_cell.length_c   1.000
_cell.angle_alpha   90.00
_cell.angle_beta   90.00
_cell.angle_gamma   90.00
#
_symmetry.space_group_name_H-M   'P 1'
#
loop_
_entity.id
_entity.type
_entity.pdbx_description
1 polymer ?
#
loop_
_entity_poly.entity_id
_entity_poly.type
_entity_poly.pdbx_seq_one_letter_code
_entity_poly.pdbx_strand_id
1 'polypeptide(L)'
;MCIGANQPGGPRRCSADAAARCSRTGRAATHAAAYADALSAESVYDTEHLELLELQRKAVMGETLTDDEQTQLRAGIQLPVSAIPDGSEFGRDYAAEYPKHRQDMIDAGFEPSTLAEYASSEDAAEAAYEEWRDDQFEEEMQASYREWTADTASGYYLRRQRSDELDQAREHAATLDVDEARAVLDERAQSPEHQQLLKARDHAHSAEHDAERGWDAVKNSTDIEAVSSARDRLHDAHCDRLVADDDLNAYANESAQYAARVSELSTPPVYSGTTIGDSTNSGTHVPGSEAELRARQDGIPGTHIGAAAGAKDPNSPHTATSAKLSAINAVTDDDINRAHLTHTQHTGREGRAAAWEHTTAADFAAANPDLSVQSSPGIWRNNERPWQQTELTAVTSSDGNTPDGALIVKHATANDGYGADVPPHVRAEAANALDATGLKHADIAVNIDGHTYRQYRIHADEPLTGLTQPATMPELREKLDNRWNSWQTEKTNPPQPAHNDGTFSWTKAPRAESGHAKNRATAAELAAYRGISTAQAHEMISAEVASGKSADDAVRNLYTSYNPAADTRRRFVVADIETNSLSAGRGEIIQTGAVVMNGQGKVIERIDELHGIDARTARTIGTGAKDVHRINYQDIHGKPPFAQSQAKTRLQELLSDPNTTMVAHNASFERQYFAANGVSADRVIDTMTLSRRFDHNSTGARLADFTAAHGVEYRDAHNAFKDAHMTARALLGFWRDQHK
;
A
#
# COMPACT_ATOMS: atom_id res chain seq x y z
N MET A 1 -5.24 14.77 -16.08
CA MET A 1 -5.81 15.01 -17.42
C MET A 1 -5.16 16.24 -18.09
N CYS A 2 -4.34 16.07 -19.14
CA CYS A 2 -3.92 17.17 -20.02
C CYS A 2 -4.80 17.14 -21.27
N ILE A 3 -5.75 18.07 -21.38
CA ILE A 3 -6.58 18.21 -22.57
C ILE A 3 -5.69 18.73 -23.71
N GLY A 4 -5.79 18.08 -24.86
CA GLY A 4 -4.87 18.19 -25.99
C GLY A 4 -4.54 19.61 -26.46
N ALA A 5 -3.28 19.77 -26.85
CA ALA A 5 -2.83 20.90 -27.65
C ALA A 5 -3.60 20.90 -28.98
N ASN A 6 -4.53 21.84 -29.15
CA ASN A 6 -4.91 22.50 -30.43
C ASN A 6 -6.26 23.25 -30.34
N GLN A 7 -6.48 24.08 -29.31
CA GLN A 7 -7.52 25.12 -29.39
C GLN A 7 -6.97 26.53 -29.08
N PRO A 8 -7.31 27.54 -29.89
CA PRO A 8 -6.93 28.92 -29.62
C PRO A 8 -7.82 29.48 -28.51
N GLY A 9 -7.26 29.63 -27.29
CA GLY A 9 -7.95 30.26 -26.16
C GLY A 9 -7.68 29.66 -24.77
N GLY A 10 -6.96 28.55 -24.65
CA GLY A 10 -6.59 27.96 -23.35
C GLY A 10 -5.58 28.82 -22.56
N PRO A 11 -5.59 28.78 -21.21
CA PRO A 11 -4.70 29.59 -20.38
C PRO A 11 -3.24 29.20 -20.63
N ARG A 12 -2.49 30.09 -21.29
CA ARG A 12 -1.07 29.94 -21.70
C ARG A 12 -0.06 29.90 -20.54
N ARG A 13 -0.44 29.60 -19.30
CA ARG A 13 0.43 29.78 -18.13
C ARG A 13 0.98 28.52 -17.44
N CYS A 14 0.64 27.29 -17.86
CA CYS A 14 1.15 26.09 -17.16
C CYS A 14 2.16 25.21 -17.92
N SER A 15 2.50 25.47 -19.19
CA SER A 15 3.54 24.66 -19.87
C SER A 15 4.94 25.29 -19.79
N ALA A 16 5.04 26.62 -19.90
CA ALA A 16 6.32 27.31 -19.87
C ALA A 16 6.93 27.36 -18.46
N ASP A 17 6.12 27.54 -17.41
CA ASP A 17 6.62 27.59 -16.03
C ASP A 17 6.99 26.21 -15.47
N ALA A 18 6.24 25.15 -15.82
CA ALA A 18 6.59 23.78 -15.46
C ALA A 18 7.84 23.29 -16.23
N ALA A 19 7.94 23.57 -17.54
CA ALA A 19 9.16 23.28 -18.31
C ALA A 19 10.36 24.13 -17.86
N ALA A 20 10.14 25.39 -17.47
CA ALA A 20 11.18 26.25 -16.91
C ALA A 20 11.59 25.84 -15.50
N ARG A 21 10.69 25.28 -14.68
CA ARG A 21 11.00 24.70 -13.36
C ARG A 21 11.75 23.38 -13.51
N CYS A 22 11.30 22.46 -14.36
CA CYS A 22 12.03 21.23 -14.70
C CYS A 22 13.41 21.47 -15.34
N SER A 23 13.55 22.49 -16.21
CA SER A 23 14.87 22.84 -16.78
C SER A 23 15.78 23.57 -15.80
N ARG A 24 15.23 24.19 -14.75
CA ARG A 24 15.99 24.83 -13.66
C ARG A 24 16.45 23.79 -12.64
N THR A 25 15.59 22.84 -12.26
CA THR A 25 15.99 21.70 -11.42
C THR A 25 16.93 20.74 -12.14
N GLY A 26 16.75 20.51 -13.45
CA GLY A 26 17.68 19.72 -14.25
C GLY A 26 19.07 20.36 -14.37
N ARG A 27 19.15 21.67 -14.64
CA ARG A 27 20.45 22.38 -14.71
C ARG A 27 21.11 22.58 -13.35
N ALA A 28 20.34 22.81 -12.30
CA ALA A 28 20.85 22.86 -10.93
C ALA A 28 21.37 21.49 -10.47
N ALA A 29 20.74 20.38 -10.89
CA ALA A 29 21.19 19.03 -10.56
C ALA A 29 22.47 18.62 -11.32
N THR A 30 22.60 18.95 -12.61
CA THR A 30 23.84 18.70 -13.37
C THR A 30 25.03 19.48 -12.80
N HIS A 31 24.81 20.72 -12.31
CA HIS A 31 25.87 21.50 -11.66
C HIS A 31 26.11 21.12 -10.21
N ALA A 32 25.11 20.64 -9.46
CA ALA A 32 25.30 20.11 -8.11
C ALA A 32 26.11 18.79 -8.10
N ALA A 33 25.96 17.95 -9.13
CA ALA A 33 26.83 16.80 -9.36
C ALA A 33 28.28 17.24 -9.65
N ALA A 34 28.48 18.24 -10.51
CA ALA A 34 29.80 18.83 -10.76
C ALA A 34 30.41 19.50 -9.50
N TYR A 35 29.58 20.06 -8.63
CA TYR A 35 29.99 20.65 -7.35
C TYR A 35 30.37 19.59 -6.30
N ALA A 36 29.68 18.44 -6.29
CA ALA A 36 30.02 17.30 -5.45
C ALA A 36 31.33 16.62 -5.91
N ASP A 37 31.59 16.56 -7.23
CA ASP A 37 32.87 16.10 -7.79
C ASP A 37 34.04 17.06 -7.47
N ALA A 38 33.79 18.38 -7.47
CA ALA A 38 34.80 19.36 -7.09
C ALA A 38 35.18 19.28 -5.60
N LEU A 39 34.25 18.85 -4.74
CA LEU A 39 34.46 18.71 -3.30
C LEU A 39 35.04 17.34 -2.89
N SER A 40 34.88 16.29 -3.70
CA SER A 40 35.39 14.95 -3.38
C SER A 40 36.90 14.78 -3.66
N ALA A 41 37.49 15.69 -4.45
CA ALA A 41 38.93 15.81 -4.64
C ALA A 41 39.59 16.63 -3.51
N GLU A 42 39.50 16.17 -2.27
CA GLU A 42 40.21 16.75 -1.12
C GLU A 42 41.72 16.43 -1.19
N SER A 43 42.45 17.11 -2.06
CA SER A 43 43.80 17.60 -1.77
C SER A 43 44.22 18.60 -2.85
N VAL A 44 44.80 19.73 -2.44
CA VAL A 44 45.49 20.73 -3.28
C VAL A 44 44.65 21.88 -3.88
N TYR A 45 43.68 22.45 -3.15
CA TYR A 45 43.16 23.79 -3.49
C TYR A 45 43.55 24.83 -2.44
N ASP A 46 43.97 26.01 -2.90
CA ASP A 46 44.19 27.17 -2.04
C ASP A 46 42.86 27.91 -1.76
N THR A 47 42.91 28.84 -0.80
CA THR A 47 41.73 29.58 -0.34
C THR A 47 41.05 30.38 -1.45
N GLU A 48 41.80 30.89 -2.43
CA GLU A 48 41.24 31.68 -3.54
C GLU A 48 40.39 30.82 -4.48
N HIS A 49 40.77 29.55 -4.67
CA HIS A 49 39.99 28.61 -5.49
C HIS A 49 38.67 28.20 -4.83
N LEU A 50 38.67 28.00 -3.50
CA LEU A 50 37.46 27.69 -2.75
C LEU A 50 36.47 28.87 -2.72
N GLU A 51 36.99 30.10 -2.63
CA GLU A 51 36.16 31.31 -2.72
C GLU A 51 35.50 31.43 -4.09
N LEU A 52 36.21 31.13 -5.19
CA LEU A 52 35.63 31.16 -6.54
C LEU A 52 34.52 30.11 -6.73
N LEU A 53 34.68 28.91 -6.17
CA LEU A 53 33.68 27.83 -6.21
C LEU A 53 32.40 28.20 -5.45
N GLU A 54 32.51 28.86 -4.30
CA GLU A 54 31.35 29.33 -3.55
C GLU A 54 30.60 30.44 -4.30
N LEU A 55 31.30 31.32 -5.01
CA LEU A 55 30.67 32.33 -5.87
C LEU A 55 29.92 31.70 -7.07
N GLN A 56 30.46 30.62 -7.64
CA GLN A 56 29.77 29.84 -8.68
C GLN A 56 28.50 29.19 -8.13
N ARG A 57 28.56 28.61 -6.92
CA ARG A 57 27.38 28.03 -6.22
C ARG A 57 26.27 29.06 -6.08
N LYS A 58 26.57 30.22 -5.49
CA LYS A 58 25.60 31.31 -5.28
C LYS A 58 24.94 31.75 -6.59
N ALA A 59 25.71 31.92 -7.65
CA ALA A 59 25.18 32.31 -8.97
C ALA A 59 24.20 31.27 -9.54
N VAL A 60 24.52 29.98 -9.40
CA VAL A 60 23.69 28.86 -9.90
C VAL A 60 22.39 28.72 -9.10
N MET A 61 22.44 28.96 -7.79
CA MET A 61 21.27 28.93 -6.92
C MET A 61 20.38 30.18 -7.05
N GLY A 62 20.78 31.14 -7.89
CA GLY A 62 20.03 32.38 -8.12
C GLY A 62 20.13 33.37 -6.96
N GLU A 63 21.12 33.21 -6.08
CA GLU A 63 21.43 34.17 -5.03
C GLU A 63 21.99 35.46 -5.64
N THR A 64 21.68 36.61 -5.03
CA THR A 64 22.15 37.91 -5.55
C THR A 64 23.61 38.11 -5.19
N LEU A 65 24.49 38.11 -6.20
CA LEU A 65 25.91 38.42 -6.02
C LEU A 65 26.16 39.93 -6.00
N THR A 66 27.05 40.37 -5.11
CA THR A 66 27.56 41.76 -5.09
C THR A 66 28.39 42.07 -6.34
N ASP A 67 28.60 43.36 -6.65
CA ASP A 67 29.37 43.77 -7.82
C ASP A 67 30.84 43.29 -7.76
N ASP A 68 31.42 43.21 -6.56
CA ASP A 68 32.78 42.69 -6.33
C ASP A 68 32.83 41.17 -6.55
N GLU A 69 31.85 40.42 -6.04
CA GLU A 69 31.71 38.97 -6.27
C GLU A 69 31.48 38.64 -7.75
N GLN A 70 30.66 39.42 -8.45
CA GLN A 70 30.49 39.27 -9.91
C GLN A 70 31.78 39.55 -10.67
N THR A 71 32.59 40.49 -10.18
CA THR A 71 33.88 40.84 -10.79
C THR A 71 34.92 39.74 -10.54
N GLN A 72 35.01 39.21 -9.32
CA GLN A 72 35.86 38.05 -9.00
C GLN A 72 35.45 36.81 -9.80
N LEU A 73 34.16 36.52 -9.91
CA LEU A 73 33.64 35.40 -10.69
C LEU A 73 34.04 35.51 -12.17
N ARG A 74 33.98 36.71 -12.75
CA ARG A 74 34.41 36.95 -14.14
C ARG A 74 35.93 36.85 -14.32
N ALA A 75 36.71 37.28 -13.32
CA ALA A 75 38.17 37.21 -13.37
C ALA A 75 38.70 35.77 -13.25
N GLY A 76 38.08 34.95 -12.41
CA GLY A 76 38.45 33.54 -12.23
C GLY A 76 38.17 32.64 -13.44
N ILE A 77 37.27 33.05 -14.34
CA ILE A 77 36.98 32.34 -15.61
C ILE A 77 38.13 32.48 -16.63
N GLN A 78 39.11 33.37 -16.40
CA GLN A 78 40.25 33.63 -17.30
C GLN A 78 41.61 33.14 -16.76
N LEU A 79 41.69 31.98 -16.09
CA LEU A 79 42.99 31.35 -15.86
C LEU A 79 43.44 30.57 -17.11
N PRO A 80 44.61 30.88 -17.70
CA PRO A 80 45.09 30.18 -18.88
C PRO A 80 45.62 28.79 -18.49
N VAL A 81 45.15 27.76 -19.19
CA VAL A 81 45.86 26.49 -19.30
C VAL A 81 47.13 26.76 -20.11
N SER A 82 48.20 27.21 -19.44
CA SER A 82 49.47 27.49 -20.09
C SER A 82 50.49 26.39 -19.81
N ALA A 83 50.79 25.66 -20.88
CA ALA A 83 52.13 25.22 -21.29
C ALA A 83 52.97 24.44 -20.27
N ILE A 84 53.03 23.13 -20.47
CA ILE A 84 54.18 22.31 -20.07
C ILE A 84 55.41 22.84 -20.83
N PRO A 85 56.45 23.34 -20.15
CA PRO A 85 57.69 23.71 -20.81
C PRO A 85 58.43 22.45 -21.25
N ASP A 86 58.72 22.38 -22.55
CA ASP A 86 59.78 21.58 -23.16
C ASP A 86 61.07 21.72 -22.32
N GLY A 87 61.52 20.61 -21.71
CA GLY A 87 62.83 20.50 -21.06
C GLY A 87 62.88 20.10 -19.58
N SER A 88 61.85 19.47 -19.01
CA SER A 88 61.86 19.09 -17.59
C SER A 88 62.70 17.84 -17.27
N GLU A 89 63.18 17.81 -16.03
CA GLU A 89 64.06 16.84 -15.36
C GLU A 89 63.64 15.35 -15.44
N PHE A 90 62.43 15.06 -15.92
CA PHE A 90 61.83 13.72 -16.00
C PHE A 90 62.64 12.72 -16.86
N GLY A 91 63.33 13.20 -17.90
CA GLY A 91 64.18 12.35 -18.74
C GLY A 91 65.47 11.87 -18.06
N ARG A 92 65.87 12.46 -16.92
CA ARG A 92 67.09 12.06 -16.18
C ARG A 92 66.83 11.00 -15.12
N ASP A 93 65.63 10.95 -14.54
CA ASP A 93 65.25 9.92 -13.56
C ASP A 93 64.81 8.61 -14.21
N TYR A 94 64.19 8.64 -15.40
CA TYR A 94 63.85 7.40 -16.13
C TYR A 94 65.07 6.54 -16.48
N ALA A 95 66.23 7.14 -16.78
CA ALA A 95 67.44 6.39 -17.07
C ALA A 95 68.08 5.71 -15.84
N ALA A 96 67.76 6.20 -14.63
CA ALA A 96 68.29 5.67 -13.38
C ALA A 96 67.48 4.49 -12.84
N GLU A 97 66.15 4.47 -13.07
CA GLU A 97 65.26 3.40 -12.59
C GLU A 97 64.97 2.31 -13.64
N TYR A 98 65.16 2.60 -14.93
CA TYR A 98 64.98 1.63 -16.03
C TYR A 98 65.68 0.27 -15.82
N PRO A 99 66.89 0.16 -15.26
CA PRO A 99 67.52 -1.14 -15.04
C PRO A 99 66.81 -2.02 -14.01
N LYS A 100 66.20 -1.40 -12.98
CA LYS A 100 65.52 -2.12 -11.90
C LYS A 100 64.15 -2.63 -12.38
N HIS A 101 63.39 -1.78 -13.06
CA HIS A 101 62.09 -2.15 -13.60
C HIS A 101 62.16 -3.10 -14.81
N ARG A 102 63.19 -2.97 -15.66
CA ARG A 102 63.48 -3.96 -16.71
C ARG A 102 63.71 -5.35 -16.11
N GLN A 103 64.33 -5.44 -14.94
CA GLN A 103 64.57 -6.71 -14.26
C GLN A 103 63.26 -7.30 -13.70
N ASP A 104 62.41 -6.48 -13.09
CA ASP A 104 61.09 -6.92 -12.58
C ASP A 104 60.18 -7.46 -13.70
N MET A 105 60.22 -6.86 -14.91
CA MET A 105 59.47 -7.35 -16.08
C MET A 105 60.05 -8.63 -16.69
N ILE A 106 61.38 -8.77 -16.72
CA ILE A 106 62.04 -10.02 -17.14
C ILE A 106 61.70 -11.14 -16.17
N ASP A 107 61.68 -10.84 -14.87
CA ASP A 107 61.30 -11.80 -13.82
C ASP A 107 59.81 -12.18 -13.90
N ALA A 108 58.97 -11.31 -14.47
CA ALA A 108 57.57 -11.58 -14.83
C ALA A 108 57.35 -12.19 -16.23
N GLY A 109 58.43 -12.39 -17.02
CA GLY A 109 58.41 -13.09 -18.31
C GLY A 109 58.24 -12.23 -19.57
N PHE A 110 58.38 -10.91 -19.48
CA PHE A 110 58.25 -9.97 -20.61
C PHE A 110 59.61 -9.34 -20.97
N GLU A 111 60.05 -9.42 -22.24
CA GLU A 111 61.23 -8.71 -22.76
C GLU A 111 60.84 -7.54 -23.69
N PRO A 112 60.78 -6.29 -23.19
CA PRO A 112 60.70 -5.12 -24.06
C PRO A 112 62.09 -4.82 -24.66
N SER A 113 62.17 -4.62 -25.97
CA SER A 113 63.45 -4.56 -26.68
C SER A 113 64.03 -3.13 -26.78
N THR A 114 63.22 -2.08 -26.52
CA THR A 114 63.69 -0.68 -26.45
C THR A 114 62.88 0.21 -25.49
N LEU A 115 63.47 1.32 -25.01
CA LEU A 115 62.82 2.34 -24.18
C LEU A 115 61.57 2.95 -24.85
N ALA A 116 61.54 3.00 -26.20
CA ALA A 116 60.41 3.49 -26.98
C ALA A 116 59.21 2.53 -26.98
N GLU A 117 59.45 1.21 -26.90
CA GLU A 117 58.37 0.21 -26.75
C GLU A 117 57.75 0.25 -25.35
N TYR A 118 58.56 0.56 -24.32
CA TYR A 118 58.08 0.77 -22.95
C TYR A 118 57.19 2.03 -22.83
N ALA A 119 57.63 3.17 -23.37
CA ALA A 119 56.81 4.40 -23.39
C ALA A 119 55.48 4.17 -24.13
N SER A 120 55.50 3.47 -25.26
CA SER A 120 54.28 3.10 -25.98
C SER A 120 53.37 2.13 -25.22
N SER A 121 53.90 1.34 -24.28
CA SER A 121 53.11 0.44 -23.45
C SER A 121 52.50 1.14 -22.23
N GLU A 122 53.16 2.18 -21.69
CA GLU A 122 52.58 3.04 -20.66
C GLU A 122 51.51 3.95 -21.25
N ASP A 123 51.75 4.58 -22.40
CA ASP A 123 50.75 5.37 -23.11
C ASP A 123 49.51 4.53 -23.45
N ALA A 124 49.71 3.25 -23.83
CA ALA A 124 48.61 2.32 -24.09
C ALA A 124 47.88 1.87 -22.82
N ALA A 125 48.59 1.73 -21.69
CA ALA A 125 48.01 1.40 -20.40
C ALA A 125 47.24 2.59 -19.79
N GLU A 126 47.76 3.80 -19.96
CA GLU A 126 47.11 5.06 -19.59
C GLU A 126 45.85 5.28 -20.43
N ALA A 127 45.93 5.12 -21.76
CA ALA A 127 44.76 5.18 -22.64
C ALA A 127 43.70 4.11 -22.30
N ALA A 128 44.12 2.87 -21.99
CA ALA A 128 43.20 1.82 -21.55
C ALA A 128 42.60 2.08 -20.16
N TYR A 129 43.35 2.74 -19.26
CA TYR A 129 42.85 3.18 -17.97
C TYR A 129 41.87 4.34 -18.09
N GLU A 130 42.13 5.30 -19.00
CA GLU A 130 41.20 6.39 -19.31
C GLU A 130 39.92 5.85 -19.96
N GLU A 131 40.01 4.93 -20.93
CA GLU A 131 38.85 4.26 -21.54
C GLU A 131 38.05 3.48 -20.49
N TRP A 132 38.73 2.70 -19.63
CA TRP A 132 38.06 2.00 -18.52
C TRP A 132 37.43 2.96 -17.51
N ARG A 133 38.10 4.07 -17.16
CA ARG A 133 37.59 5.07 -16.22
C ARG A 133 36.38 5.80 -16.82
N ASP A 134 36.43 6.15 -18.10
CA ASP A 134 35.33 6.83 -18.80
C ASP A 134 34.14 5.88 -18.96
N ASP A 135 34.37 4.59 -19.25
CA ASP A 135 33.32 3.55 -19.26
C ASP A 135 32.69 3.35 -17.87
N GLN A 136 33.51 3.27 -16.80
CA GLN A 136 33.00 3.17 -15.43
C GLN A 136 32.25 4.44 -15.02
N PHE A 137 32.75 5.62 -15.40
CA PHE A 137 32.09 6.90 -15.13
C PHE A 137 30.76 7.01 -15.90
N GLU A 138 30.69 6.52 -17.13
CA GLU A 138 29.44 6.48 -17.90
C GLU A 138 28.45 5.47 -17.29
N GLU A 139 28.89 4.29 -16.85
CA GLU A 139 28.06 3.30 -16.15
C GLU A 139 27.51 3.84 -14.81
N GLU A 140 28.36 4.51 -14.01
CA GLU A 140 27.98 5.14 -12.75
C GLU A 140 27.02 6.32 -12.98
N MET A 141 27.27 7.17 -13.98
CA MET A 141 26.37 8.26 -14.35
C MET A 141 25.03 7.73 -14.84
N GLN A 142 25.01 6.66 -15.65
CA GLN A 142 23.79 6.01 -16.09
C GLN A 142 23.06 5.32 -14.93
N ALA A 143 23.76 4.75 -13.96
CA ALA A 143 23.16 4.19 -12.75
C ALA A 143 22.51 5.30 -11.90
N SER A 144 23.22 6.40 -11.65
CA SER A 144 22.72 7.57 -10.91
C SER A 144 21.51 8.20 -11.60
N TYR A 145 21.55 8.35 -12.94
CA TYR A 145 20.41 8.84 -13.71
C TYR A 145 19.19 7.90 -13.65
N ARG A 146 19.42 6.58 -13.68
CA ARG A 146 18.35 5.57 -13.50
C ARG A 146 17.72 5.63 -12.12
N GLU A 147 18.54 5.79 -11.08
CA GLU A 147 18.05 5.98 -9.70
C GLU A 147 17.24 7.28 -9.57
N TRP A 148 17.78 8.39 -10.06
CA TRP A 148 17.09 9.69 -10.03
C TRP A 148 15.75 9.67 -10.77
N THR A 149 15.70 9.05 -11.96
CA THR A 149 14.45 8.90 -12.72
C THR A 149 13.46 8.00 -12.00
N ALA A 150 13.92 6.90 -11.40
CA ALA A 150 13.08 6.01 -10.59
C ALA A 150 12.51 6.73 -9.37
N ASP A 151 13.33 7.48 -8.64
CA ASP A 151 12.91 8.24 -7.48
C ASP A 151 11.90 9.31 -7.86
N THR A 152 12.12 10.01 -8.96
CA THR A 152 11.18 11.00 -9.50
C THR A 152 9.84 10.35 -9.84
N ALA A 153 9.84 9.25 -10.59
CA ALA A 153 8.63 8.54 -10.99
C ALA A 153 7.90 7.89 -9.80
N SER A 154 8.63 7.43 -8.78
CA SER A 154 8.07 6.92 -7.53
C SER A 154 7.47 8.01 -6.62
N GLY A 155 7.57 9.29 -7.00
CA GLY A 155 7.11 10.40 -6.18
C GLY A 155 7.99 10.73 -4.97
N TYR A 156 9.22 10.21 -4.90
CA TYR A 156 10.14 10.44 -3.78
C TYR A 156 10.36 11.93 -3.51
N TYR A 157 10.74 12.69 -4.53
CA TYR A 157 10.98 14.14 -4.39
C TYR A 157 9.72 14.92 -4.04
N LEU A 158 8.56 14.50 -4.54
CA LEU A 158 7.29 15.13 -4.16
C LEU A 158 6.95 14.89 -2.69
N ARG A 159 7.14 13.66 -2.19
CA ARG A 159 6.94 13.36 -0.76
C ARG A 159 7.89 14.17 0.11
N ARG A 160 9.15 14.34 -0.32
CA ARG A 160 10.13 15.20 0.37
C ARG A 160 9.67 16.66 0.38
N GLN A 161 9.30 17.22 -0.76
CA GLN A 161 8.78 18.58 -0.85
C GLN A 161 7.58 18.79 0.09
N ARG A 162 6.62 17.86 0.09
CA ARG A 162 5.45 17.94 0.98
C ARG A 162 5.79 17.78 2.46
N SER A 163 6.84 17.01 2.78
CA SER A 163 7.36 16.94 4.14
C SER A 163 7.91 18.30 4.56
N ASP A 164 8.68 18.95 3.68
CA ASP A 164 9.23 20.29 3.94
C ASP A 164 8.11 21.33 4.08
N GLU A 165 7.07 21.28 3.22
CA GLU A 165 5.88 22.13 3.30
C GLU A 165 5.08 21.90 4.60
N LEU A 166 4.94 20.64 5.03
CA LEU A 166 4.30 20.28 6.30
C LEU A 166 5.07 20.83 7.50
N ASP A 167 6.39 20.68 7.50
CA ASP A 167 7.24 21.20 8.57
C ASP A 167 7.21 22.73 8.61
N GLN A 168 7.22 23.41 7.46
CA GLN A 168 7.01 24.86 7.37
C GLN A 168 5.64 25.27 7.91
N ALA A 169 4.57 24.54 7.58
CA ALA A 169 3.23 24.83 8.10
C ALA A 169 3.17 24.66 9.63
N ARG A 170 3.85 23.64 10.18
CA ARG A 170 3.97 23.42 11.63
C ARG A 170 4.74 24.54 12.33
N GLU A 171 5.90 24.92 11.79
CA GLU A 171 6.72 26.01 12.31
C GLU A 171 5.96 27.33 12.28
N HIS A 172 5.26 27.62 11.19
CA HIS A 172 4.42 28.81 11.08
C HIS A 172 3.29 28.78 12.11
N ALA A 173 2.50 27.70 12.17
CA ALA A 173 1.39 27.56 13.12
C ALA A 173 1.85 27.77 14.57
N ALA A 174 3.02 27.27 14.97
CA ALA A 174 3.56 27.44 16.32
C ALA A 174 3.80 28.92 16.72
N THR A 175 3.95 29.82 15.73
CA THR A 175 4.16 31.26 15.99
C THR A 175 2.87 32.07 16.16
N LEU A 176 1.74 31.52 15.73
CA LEU A 176 0.46 32.22 15.69
C LEU A 176 -0.24 32.19 17.05
N ASP A 177 -0.98 33.26 17.36
CA ASP A 177 -2.02 33.22 18.39
C ASP A 177 -3.30 32.53 17.88
N VAL A 178 -4.32 32.48 18.73
CA VAL A 178 -5.56 31.75 18.44
C VAL A 178 -6.36 32.39 17.31
N ASP A 179 -6.41 33.71 17.23
CA ASP A 179 -7.19 34.45 16.25
C ASP A 179 -6.48 34.41 14.89
N GLU A 180 -5.15 34.54 14.89
CA GLU A 180 -4.31 34.40 13.70
C GLU A 180 -4.36 32.99 13.14
N ALA A 181 -4.20 31.95 13.97
CA ALA A 181 -4.28 30.56 13.54
C ALA A 181 -5.67 30.22 12.97
N ARG A 182 -6.74 30.73 13.60
CA ARG A 182 -8.11 30.58 13.10
C ARG A 182 -8.29 31.27 11.74
N ALA A 183 -7.79 32.49 11.59
CA ALA A 183 -7.88 33.23 10.33
C ALA A 183 -7.18 32.49 9.17
N VAL A 184 -5.98 31.94 9.42
CA VAL A 184 -5.27 31.12 8.42
C VAL A 184 -6.04 29.85 8.09
N LEU A 185 -6.59 29.16 9.10
CA LEU A 185 -7.39 27.96 8.89
C LEU A 185 -8.63 28.23 8.04
N ASP A 186 -9.35 29.32 8.32
CA ASP A 186 -10.54 29.73 7.57
C ASP A 186 -10.20 30.15 6.13
N GLU A 187 -9.08 30.86 5.94
CA GLU A 187 -8.58 31.22 4.60
C GLU A 187 -8.26 29.96 3.78
N ARG A 188 -7.56 28.99 4.37
CA ARG A 188 -7.27 27.71 3.73
C ARG A 188 -8.56 26.96 3.37
N ALA A 189 -9.48 26.84 4.32
CA ALA A 189 -10.77 26.17 4.10
C ALA A 189 -11.57 26.76 2.93
N GLN A 190 -11.50 28.09 2.75
CA GLN A 190 -12.22 28.82 1.70
C GLN A 190 -11.38 29.05 0.43
N SER A 191 -10.11 28.60 0.40
CA SER A 191 -9.19 28.92 -0.68
C SER A 191 -9.62 28.32 -2.03
N PRO A 192 -9.34 29.00 -3.16
CA PRO A 192 -9.60 28.45 -4.49
C PRO A 192 -8.86 27.13 -4.75
N GLU A 193 -7.67 26.95 -4.16
CA GLU A 193 -6.88 25.72 -4.26
C GLU A 193 -7.62 24.54 -3.60
N HIS A 194 -8.08 24.73 -2.36
CA HIS A 194 -8.84 23.70 -1.66
C HIS A 194 -10.10 23.28 -2.44
N GLN A 195 -10.87 24.26 -2.94
CA GLN A 195 -12.05 24.00 -3.76
C GLN A 195 -11.73 23.24 -5.06
N GLN A 196 -10.57 23.50 -5.67
CA GLN A 196 -10.12 22.76 -6.86
C GLN A 196 -9.73 21.32 -6.51
N LEU A 197 -9.03 21.09 -5.40
CA LEU A 197 -8.66 19.76 -4.92
C LEU A 197 -9.89 18.90 -4.58
N LEU A 198 -10.87 19.48 -3.90
CA LEU A 198 -12.15 18.80 -3.61
C LEU A 198 -12.88 18.41 -4.90
N LYS A 199 -12.99 19.33 -5.86
CA LYS A 199 -13.61 19.05 -7.16
C LYS A 199 -12.87 17.96 -7.92
N ALA A 200 -11.54 17.97 -7.89
CA ALA A 200 -10.70 16.95 -8.54
C ALA A 200 -10.93 15.57 -7.91
N ARG A 201 -10.94 15.50 -6.57
CA ARG A 201 -11.29 14.28 -5.83
C ARG A 201 -12.68 13.78 -6.20
N ASP A 202 -13.71 14.62 -6.07
CA ASP A 202 -15.10 14.21 -6.28
C ASP A 202 -15.33 13.70 -7.72
N HIS A 203 -14.70 14.37 -8.69
CA HIS A 203 -14.70 13.92 -10.08
C HIS A 203 -14.04 12.54 -10.24
N ALA A 204 -12.87 12.34 -9.63
CA ALA A 204 -12.13 11.08 -9.73
C ALA A 204 -12.85 9.91 -9.04
N HIS A 205 -13.44 10.14 -7.86
CA HIS A 205 -14.28 9.16 -7.17
C HIS A 205 -15.51 8.78 -7.99
N SER A 206 -16.21 9.77 -8.58
CA SER A 206 -17.35 9.50 -9.46
C SER A 206 -16.95 8.69 -10.69
N ALA A 207 -15.82 9.02 -11.31
CA ALA A 207 -15.32 8.32 -12.49
C ALA A 207 -14.92 6.86 -12.16
N GLU A 208 -14.25 6.62 -11.03
CA GLU A 208 -13.91 5.27 -10.60
C GLU A 208 -15.18 4.46 -10.28
N HIS A 209 -16.15 5.04 -9.58
CA HIS A 209 -17.41 4.38 -9.26
C HIS A 209 -18.18 3.97 -10.54
N ASP A 210 -18.20 4.83 -11.55
CA ASP A 210 -18.81 4.53 -12.85
C ASP A 210 -18.07 3.40 -13.58
N ALA A 211 -16.73 3.42 -13.57
CA ALA A 211 -15.91 2.37 -14.15
C ALA A 211 -16.05 1.03 -13.41
N GLU A 212 -16.19 1.06 -12.08
CA GLU A 212 -16.38 -0.13 -11.24
C GLU A 212 -17.69 -0.84 -11.57
N ARG A 213 -18.79 -0.11 -11.82
CA ARG A 213 -20.04 -0.74 -12.30
C ARG A 213 -19.83 -1.45 -13.64
N GLY A 214 -19.03 -0.88 -14.53
CA GLY A 214 -18.66 -1.50 -15.80
C GLY A 214 -17.82 -2.77 -15.60
N TRP A 215 -16.86 -2.75 -14.68
CA TRP A 215 -16.05 -3.91 -14.29
C TRP A 215 -16.90 -5.01 -13.65
N ASP A 216 -17.74 -4.68 -12.68
CA ASP A 216 -18.59 -5.65 -11.96
C ASP A 216 -19.56 -6.39 -12.89
N ALA A 217 -20.03 -5.72 -13.94
CA ALA A 217 -20.89 -6.32 -14.95
C ALA A 217 -20.18 -7.42 -15.76
N VAL A 218 -18.86 -7.38 -15.89
CA VAL A 218 -18.10 -8.28 -16.79
C VAL A 218 -17.03 -9.11 -16.11
N LYS A 219 -16.57 -8.81 -14.89
CA LYS A 219 -15.39 -9.44 -14.25
C LYS A 219 -15.41 -10.97 -14.14
N ASN A 220 -16.59 -11.58 -14.22
CA ASN A 220 -16.80 -13.04 -14.22
C ASN A 220 -17.23 -13.60 -15.60
N SER A 221 -17.17 -12.79 -16.65
CA SER A 221 -17.53 -13.15 -18.02
C SER A 221 -16.46 -14.04 -18.67
N THR A 222 -16.87 -14.86 -19.64
CA THR A 222 -15.96 -15.59 -20.53
C THR A 222 -15.45 -14.72 -21.69
N ASP A 223 -16.02 -13.52 -21.88
CA ASP A 223 -15.56 -12.54 -22.86
C ASP A 223 -14.34 -11.78 -22.31
N ILE A 224 -13.16 -12.35 -22.56
CA ILE A 224 -11.88 -11.86 -22.04
C ILE A 224 -11.52 -10.46 -22.55
N GLU A 225 -11.91 -10.11 -23.77
CA GLU A 225 -11.69 -8.77 -24.32
C GLU A 225 -12.54 -7.72 -23.60
N ALA A 226 -13.81 -8.05 -23.31
CA ALA A 226 -14.67 -7.18 -22.51
C ALA A 226 -14.14 -7.00 -21.07
N VAL A 227 -13.64 -8.08 -20.44
CA VAL A 227 -13.02 -8.03 -19.11
C VAL A 227 -11.79 -7.12 -19.12
N SER A 228 -10.86 -7.34 -20.05
CA SER A 228 -9.63 -6.56 -20.16
C SER A 228 -9.92 -5.08 -20.44
N SER A 229 -10.86 -4.78 -21.33
CA SER A 229 -11.27 -3.40 -21.63
C SER A 229 -11.93 -2.70 -20.43
N ALA A 230 -12.71 -3.43 -19.63
CA ALA A 230 -13.32 -2.87 -18.42
C ALA A 230 -12.28 -2.66 -17.31
N ARG A 231 -11.30 -3.55 -17.19
CA ARG A 231 -10.15 -3.36 -16.30
C ARG A 231 -9.40 -2.10 -16.63
N ASP A 232 -9.06 -1.83 -17.90
CA ASP A 232 -8.26 -0.66 -18.25
C ASP A 232 -8.97 0.65 -17.87
N ARG A 233 -10.29 0.72 -18.06
CA ARG A 233 -11.10 1.87 -17.62
C ARG A 233 -11.12 2.03 -16.10
N LEU A 234 -11.30 0.94 -15.36
CA LEU A 234 -11.32 0.98 -13.90
C LEU A 234 -9.94 1.34 -13.34
N HIS A 235 -8.88 0.75 -13.87
CA HIS A 235 -7.52 1.00 -13.44
C HIS A 235 -7.10 2.45 -13.70
N ASP A 236 -7.39 2.99 -14.89
CA ASP A 236 -7.09 4.40 -15.20
C ASP A 236 -7.82 5.37 -14.25
N ALA A 237 -9.12 5.15 -14.02
CA ALA A 237 -9.91 5.94 -13.07
C ALA A 237 -9.42 5.80 -11.62
N HIS A 238 -8.99 4.59 -11.23
CA HIS A 238 -8.39 4.34 -9.93
C HIS A 238 -7.08 5.11 -9.74
N CYS A 239 -6.21 5.12 -10.75
CA CYS A 239 -4.95 5.87 -10.73
C CYS A 239 -5.20 7.38 -10.56
N ASP A 240 -6.17 7.93 -11.29
CA ASP A 240 -6.57 9.33 -11.15
C ASP A 240 -7.13 9.63 -9.75
N ARG A 241 -7.92 8.72 -9.18
CA ARG A 241 -8.40 8.86 -7.79
C ARG A 241 -7.27 8.86 -6.79
N LEU A 242 -6.30 7.95 -6.90
CA LEU A 242 -5.15 7.90 -6.00
C LEU A 242 -4.39 9.23 -5.99
N VAL A 243 -4.17 9.83 -7.16
CA VAL A 243 -3.49 11.14 -7.28
C VAL A 243 -4.32 12.24 -6.64
N ALA A 244 -5.62 12.31 -6.94
CA ALA A 244 -6.49 13.34 -6.39
C ALA A 244 -6.61 13.26 -4.85
N ASP A 245 -6.72 12.04 -4.31
CA ASP A 245 -6.71 11.80 -2.87
C ASP A 245 -5.36 12.18 -2.25
N ASP A 246 -4.24 11.81 -2.88
CA ASP A 246 -2.90 12.13 -2.40
C ASP A 246 -2.64 13.66 -2.37
N ASP A 247 -3.05 14.39 -3.41
CA ASP A 247 -2.98 15.86 -3.46
C ASP A 247 -3.84 16.53 -2.38
N LEU A 248 -5.10 16.13 -2.23
CA LEU A 248 -5.97 16.70 -1.19
C LEU A 248 -5.48 16.35 0.22
N ASN A 249 -4.98 15.13 0.43
CA ASN A 249 -4.46 14.72 1.74
C ASN A 249 -3.23 15.51 2.17
N ALA A 250 -2.33 15.87 1.23
CA ALA A 250 -1.20 16.74 1.53
C ALA A 250 -1.66 18.12 2.03
N TYR A 251 -2.59 18.75 1.29
CA TYR A 251 -3.19 20.03 1.67
C TYR A 251 -3.91 19.97 3.03
N ALA A 252 -4.62 18.87 3.29
CA ALA A 252 -5.35 18.65 4.53
C ALA A 252 -4.40 18.43 5.73
N ASN A 253 -3.25 17.77 5.53
CA ASN A 253 -2.24 17.58 6.58
C ASN A 253 -1.59 18.91 7.00
N GLU A 254 -1.30 19.81 6.05
CA GLU A 254 -0.85 21.17 6.36
C GLU A 254 -1.93 21.95 7.13
N SER A 255 -3.18 21.91 6.66
CA SER A 255 -4.31 22.60 7.30
C SER A 255 -4.51 22.11 8.74
N ALA A 256 -4.27 20.83 8.99
CA ALA A 256 -4.35 20.24 10.32
C ALA A 256 -3.29 20.79 11.30
N GLN A 257 -2.15 21.34 10.84
CA GLN A 257 -1.20 21.99 11.75
C GLN A 257 -1.81 23.26 12.37
N TYR A 258 -2.54 24.04 11.57
CA TYR A 258 -3.26 25.23 12.05
C TYR A 258 -4.46 24.85 12.93
N ALA A 259 -5.21 23.81 12.56
CA ALA A 259 -6.29 23.29 13.41
C ALA A 259 -5.75 22.79 14.77
N ALA A 260 -4.62 22.08 14.79
CA ALA A 260 -3.97 21.65 16.02
C ALA A 260 -3.58 22.85 16.89
N ARG A 261 -3.05 23.93 16.29
CA ARG A 261 -2.73 25.16 17.00
C ARG A 261 -3.97 25.84 17.61
N VAL A 262 -5.05 25.96 16.84
CA VAL A 262 -6.32 26.49 17.35
C VAL A 262 -6.82 25.63 18.51
N SER A 263 -6.77 24.30 18.36
CA SER A 263 -7.16 23.34 19.39
C SER A 263 -6.33 23.47 20.68
N GLU A 264 -5.00 23.64 20.56
CA GLU A 264 -4.09 23.87 21.69
C GLU A 264 -4.46 25.15 22.46
N LEU A 265 -4.74 26.23 21.74
CA LEU A 265 -5.01 27.54 22.34
C LEU A 265 -6.47 27.75 22.78
N SER A 266 -7.41 26.97 22.27
CA SER A 266 -8.86 27.13 22.48
C SER A 266 -9.49 26.01 23.34
N THR A 267 -8.74 25.47 24.30
CA THR A 267 -9.23 24.31 25.07
C THR A 267 -10.44 24.67 25.95
N PRO A 268 -11.60 24.01 25.78
CA PRO A 268 -12.76 24.26 26.63
C PRO A 268 -12.52 23.83 28.08
N PRO A 269 -13.27 24.39 29.06
CA PRO A 269 -13.14 24.01 30.46
C PRO A 269 -13.24 22.50 30.65
N VAL A 270 -12.41 21.92 31.51
CA VAL A 270 -12.41 20.46 31.75
C VAL A 270 -13.49 20.09 32.76
N TYR A 271 -14.26 19.05 32.46
CA TYR A 271 -15.19 18.45 33.39
C TYR A 271 -14.44 17.84 34.58
N SER A 272 -14.74 18.30 35.79
CA SER A 272 -14.00 17.93 37.01
C SER A 272 -14.60 16.75 37.78
N GLY A 273 -15.75 16.24 37.36
CA GLY A 273 -16.40 15.09 38.00
C GLY A 273 -15.66 13.79 37.74
N THR A 274 -15.66 12.89 38.72
CA THR A 274 -15.11 11.54 38.56
C THR A 274 -16.09 10.53 37.96
N THR A 275 -17.37 10.93 37.83
CA THR A 275 -18.45 10.13 37.27
C THR A 275 -19.29 10.94 36.29
N ILE A 276 -19.77 10.29 35.23
CA ILE A 276 -20.81 10.81 34.34
C ILE A 276 -21.94 9.80 34.36
N GLY A 277 -23.02 10.16 35.08
CA GLY A 277 -24.13 9.26 35.39
C GLY A 277 -23.66 7.88 35.86
N ASP A 278 -23.89 6.85 35.05
CA ASP A 278 -23.60 5.44 35.38
C ASP A 278 -22.15 5.01 35.04
N SER A 279 -21.31 5.93 34.58
CA SER A 279 -19.91 5.67 34.24
C SER A 279 -18.93 6.36 35.17
N THR A 280 -17.79 5.70 35.42
CA THR A 280 -16.65 6.26 36.16
C THR A 280 -15.46 6.46 35.24
N ASN A 281 -14.70 7.54 35.45
CA ASN A 281 -13.45 7.78 34.72
C ASN A 281 -12.40 6.73 35.13
N SER A 282 -11.91 5.97 34.16
CA SER A 282 -10.91 4.91 34.37
C SER A 282 -9.47 5.39 34.22
N GLY A 283 -9.27 6.66 33.85
CA GLY A 283 -7.97 7.29 33.66
C GLY A 283 -7.96 8.22 32.45
N THR A 284 -7.20 9.31 32.59
CA THR A 284 -6.80 10.15 31.46
C THR A 284 -5.40 9.73 31.05
N HIS A 285 -5.26 9.33 29.79
CA HIS A 285 -4.00 8.88 29.21
C HIS A 285 -3.53 9.87 28.15
N VAL A 286 -2.23 9.89 27.89
CA VAL A 286 -1.70 10.65 26.75
C VAL A 286 -2.18 9.96 25.47
N PRO A 287 -2.80 10.69 24.51
CA PRO A 287 -3.22 10.12 23.24
C PRO A 287 -2.07 9.40 22.51
N GLY A 288 -2.34 8.21 22.00
CA GLY A 288 -1.39 7.31 21.35
C GLY A 288 -0.41 6.60 22.28
N SER A 289 -0.50 6.79 23.61
CA SER A 289 0.40 6.12 24.55
C SER A 289 0.07 4.64 24.72
N GLU A 290 1.07 3.86 25.13
CA GLU A 290 0.87 2.45 25.52
C GLU A 290 -0.23 2.30 26.57
N ALA A 291 -0.29 3.21 27.56
CA ALA A 291 -1.29 3.17 28.62
C ALA A 291 -2.72 3.34 28.06
N GLU A 292 -2.92 4.26 27.11
CA GLU A 292 -4.21 4.43 26.43
C GLU A 292 -4.59 3.20 25.62
N LEU A 293 -3.66 2.71 24.79
CA LEU A 293 -3.89 1.54 23.94
C LEU A 293 -4.25 0.31 24.78
N ARG A 294 -3.55 0.08 25.89
CA ARG A 294 -3.86 -1.00 26.84
C ARG A 294 -5.20 -0.79 27.54
N ALA A 295 -5.51 0.43 27.96
CA ALA A 295 -6.78 0.72 28.63
C ALA A 295 -7.99 0.48 27.71
N ARG A 296 -7.85 0.72 26.40
CA ARG A 296 -8.86 0.38 25.39
C ARG A 296 -9.06 -1.14 25.21
N GLN A 297 -8.08 -1.97 25.59
CA GLN A 297 -8.21 -3.43 25.52
C GLN A 297 -8.98 -4.06 26.68
N ASP A 298 -9.34 -3.28 27.71
CA ASP A 298 -10.15 -3.74 28.84
C ASP A 298 -11.66 -3.74 28.52
N GLY A 299 -12.05 -3.34 27.31
CA GLY A 299 -13.44 -3.33 26.86
C GLY A 299 -13.59 -3.20 25.35
N ILE A 300 -14.81 -2.88 24.93
CA ILE A 300 -15.17 -2.55 23.55
C ILE A 300 -15.32 -1.02 23.50
N PRO A 301 -14.39 -0.30 22.84
CA PRO A 301 -14.51 1.15 22.66
C PRO A 301 -15.77 1.50 21.86
N GLY A 302 -16.36 2.68 22.11
CA GLY A 302 -17.57 3.14 21.43
C GLY A 302 -17.49 3.07 19.90
N THR A 303 -16.33 3.44 19.33
CA THR A 303 -16.04 3.37 17.88
C THR A 303 -16.16 1.96 17.29
N HIS A 304 -15.99 0.91 18.10
CA HIS A 304 -16.04 -0.48 17.68
C HIS A 304 -17.43 -1.13 17.89
N ILE A 305 -18.35 -0.47 18.60
CA ILE A 305 -19.65 -1.05 18.97
C ILE A 305 -20.48 -1.41 17.76
N GLY A 306 -20.51 -0.58 16.71
CA GLY A 306 -21.25 -0.89 15.49
C GLY A 306 -20.78 -2.21 14.86
N ALA A 307 -19.47 -2.37 14.69
CA ALA A 307 -18.86 -3.58 14.16
C ALA A 307 -19.07 -4.79 15.10
N ALA A 308 -18.93 -4.60 16.40
CA ALA A 308 -19.18 -5.61 17.42
C ALA A 308 -20.68 -5.99 17.49
N ALA A 309 -21.61 -5.11 17.16
CA ALA A 309 -23.03 -5.40 17.06
C ALA A 309 -23.38 -6.06 15.71
N GLY A 310 -22.49 -6.01 14.72
CA GLY A 310 -22.71 -6.54 13.38
C GLY A 310 -23.48 -5.58 12.47
N ALA A 311 -23.41 -4.27 12.73
CA ALA A 311 -23.90 -3.25 11.82
C ALA A 311 -23.08 -3.26 10.54
N LYS A 312 -23.76 -3.25 9.40
CA LYS A 312 -23.16 -3.11 8.08
C LYS A 312 -23.06 -1.63 7.75
N ASP A 313 -21.85 -1.15 7.59
CA ASP A 313 -21.56 0.22 7.21
C ASP A 313 -20.34 0.21 6.28
N PRO A 314 -20.50 0.53 4.99
CA PRO A 314 -19.37 0.57 4.06
C PRO A 314 -18.35 1.66 4.39
N ASN A 315 -18.72 2.67 5.18
CA ASN A 315 -17.87 3.80 5.54
C ASN A 315 -17.23 3.65 6.92
N SER A 316 -17.54 2.56 7.63
CA SER A 316 -16.95 2.28 8.94
C SER A 316 -15.44 1.99 8.79
N PRO A 317 -14.58 2.62 9.60
CA PRO A 317 -13.16 2.26 9.66
C PRO A 317 -12.93 0.87 10.30
N HIS A 318 -13.96 0.30 10.94
CA HIS A 318 -13.85 -0.94 11.69
C HIS A 318 -14.74 -2.05 11.11
N THR A 319 -14.17 -3.24 11.03
CA THR A 319 -14.88 -4.49 10.76
C THR A 319 -15.04 -5.30 12.04
N ALA A 320 -15.91 -6.31 12.03
CA ALA A 320 -16.04 -7.22 13.17
C ALA A 320 -14.69 -7.90 13.51
N THR A 321 -13.86 -8.16 12.49
CA THR A 321 -12.52 -8.72 12.67
C THR A 321 -11.57 -7.72 13.31
N SER A 322 -11.49 -6.49 12.80
CA SER A 322 -10.59 -5.48 13.37
C SER A 322 -10.97 -5.12 14.81
N ALA A 323 -12.27 -5.06 15.12
CA ALA A 323 -12.78 -4.85 16.47
C ALA A 323 -12.43 -5.97 17.44
N LYS A 324 -12.47 -7.23 16.98
CA LYS A 324 -11.99 -8.35 17.79
C LYS A 324 -10.48 -8.26 18.02
N LEU A 325 -9.71 -8.06 16.95
CA LEU A 325 -8.26 -8.05 17.01
C LEU A 325 -7.71 -6.91 17.87
N SER A 326 -8.34 -5.73 17.87
CA SER A 326 -7.94 -4.63 18.76
C SER A 326 -8.10 -4.97 20.24
N ALA A 327 -9.06 -5.83 20.60
CA ALA A 327 -9.27 -6.30 21.96
C ALA A 327 -8.34 -7.47 22.38
N ILE A 328 -8.05 -8.40 21.46
CA ILE A 328 -7.36 -9.65 21.80
C ILE A 328 -5.85 -9.67 21.51
N ASN A 329 -5.37 -8.94 20.51
CA ASN A 329 -3.95 -8.95 20.16
C ASN A 329 -3.12 -8.22 21.23
N ALA A 330 -1.85 -8.59 21.39
CA ALA A 330 -0.95 -7.79 22.21
C ALA A 330 -0.70 -6.43 21.53
N VAL A 331 -0.70 -5.34 22.32
CA VAL A 331 -0.20 -4.05 21.87
C VAL A 331 1.30 -4.19 21.62
N THR A 332 1.74 -3.87 20.40
CA THR A 332 3.15 -3.95 19.98
C THR A 332 3.82 -2.57 20.02
N ASP A 333 5.15 -2.55 20.02
CA ASP A 333 5.92 -1.29 19.92
C ASP A 333 5.60 -0.54 18.61
N ASP A 334 5.32 -1.26 17.52
CA ASP A 334 4.91 -0.66 16.25
C ASP A 334 3.54 0.01 16.36
N ASP A 335 2.60 -0.58 17.11
CA ASP A 335 1.30 0.04 17.38
C ASP A 335 1.46 1.34 18.17
N ILE A 336 2.32 1.33 19.20
CA ILE A 336 2.61 2.48 20.05
C ILE A 336 3.28 3.59 19.23
N ASN A 337 4.32 3.25 18.46
CA ASN A 337 5.05 4.22 17.64
C ASN A 337 4.14 4.84 16.58
N ARG A 338 3.32 4.03 15.90
CA ARG A 338 2.36 4.53 14.90
C ARG A 338 1.32 5.45 15.53
N ALA A 339 0.75 5.08 16.67
CA ALA A 339 -0.24 5.92 17.35
C ALA A 339 0.39 7.23 17.83
N HIS A 340 1.59 7.19 18.43
CA HIS A 340 2.31 8.37 18.86
C HIS A 340 2.62 9.34 17.70
N LEU A 341 3.16 8.83 16.58
CA LEU A 341 3.44 9.64 15.39
C LEU A 341 2.17 10.26 14.80
N THR A 342 1.09 9.49 14.74
CA THR A 342 -0.20 9.96 14.22
C THR A 342 -0.72 11.16 15.03
N HIS A 343 -0.67 11.07 16.36
CA HIS A 343 -1.14 12.15 17.24
C HIS A 343 -0.22 13.36 17.30
N THR A 344 1.09 13.18 17.11
CA THR A 344 2.08 14.28 17.21
C THR A 344 2.31 14.99 15.87
N GLN A 345 2.20 14.29 14.74
CA GLN A 345 2.44 14.87 13.42
C GLN A 345 1.16 15.44 12.78
N HIS A 346 -0.01 15.07 13.29
CA HIS A 346 -1.32 15.45 12.75
C HIS A 346 -1.50 15.09 11.26
N THR A 347 -0.90 13.98 10.84
CA THR A 347 -0.99 13.47 9.48
C THR A 347 -1.91 12.25 9.40
N GLY A 348 -2.44 12.00 8.20
CA GLY A 348 -3.37 10.90 7.98
C GLY A 348 -4.73 11.13 8.63
N ARG A 349 -5.64 10.17 8.48
CA ARG A 349 -7.05 10.35 8.90
C ARG A 349 -7.19 10.62 10.40
N GLU A 350 -6.53 9.80 11.22
CA GLU A 350 -6.61 9.87 12.70
C GLU A 350 -5.89 11.11 13.24
N GLY A 351 -4.69 11.44 12.73
CA GLY A 351 -3.94 12.61 13.17
C GLY A 351 -4.64 13.92 12.85
N ARG A 352 -5.28 14.00 11.67
CA ARG A 352 -6.15 15.13 11.32
C ARG A 352 -7.36 15.18 12.25
N ALA A 353 -8.04 14.06 12.51
CA ALA A 353 -9.19 14.07 13.42
C ALA A 353 -8.84 14.60 14.81
N ALA A 354 -7.69 14.21 15.37
CA ALA A 354 -7.19 14.74 16.63
C ALA A 354 -6.91 16.25 16.56
N ALA A 355 -6.29 16.74 15.47
CA ALA A 355 -6.02 18.17 15.30
C ALA A 355 -7.30 19.02 15.28
N TRP A 356 -8.35 18.53 14.64
CA TRP A 356 -9.62 19.24 14.48
C TRP A 356 -10.57 19.12 15.69
N GLU A 357 -10.26 18.28 16.67
CA GLU A 357 -11.20 17.89 17.73
C GLU A 357 -11.68 19.10 18.56
N HIS A 358 -10.77 19.84 19.20
CA HIS A 358 -11.16 20.97 20.05
C HIS A 358 -11.61 22.19 19.24
N THR A 359 -11.04 22.39 18.05
CA THR A 359 -11.49 23.42 17.11
C THR A 359 -12.97 23.22 16.76
N THR A 360 -13.38 22.00 16.40
CA THR A 360 -14.78 21.69 16.05
C THR A 360 -15.69 21.70 17.29
N ALA A 361 -15.18 21.33 18.46
CA ALA A 361 -15.91 21.45 19.72
C ALA A 361 -16.18 22.92 20.09
N ALA A 362 -15.22 23.81 19.85
CA ALA A 362 -15.39 25.25 20.04
C ALA A 362 -16.42 25.81 19.06
N ASP A 363 -16.42 25.38 17.79
CA ASP A 363 -17.42 25.77 16.81
C ASP A 363 -18.83 25.30 17.23
N PHE A 364 -18.94 24.10 17.83
CA PHE A 364 -20.19 23.63 18.42
C PHE A 364 -20.66 24.49 19.59
N ALA A 365 -19.77 24.85 20.51
CA ALA A 365 -20.09 25.71 21.64
C ALA A 365 -20.55 27.10 21.17
N ALA A 366 -19.87 27.69 20.18
CA ALA A 366 -20.23 28.97 19.60
C ALA A 366 -21.61 28.94 18.92
N ALA A 367 -21.95 27.83 18.25
CA ALA A 367 -23.25 27.64 17.63
C ALA A 367 -24.39 27.34 18.63
N ASN A 368 -24.06 26.93 19.86
CA ASN A 368 -25.01 26.56 20.90
C ASN A 368 -24.74 27.32 22.21
N PRO A 369 -24.92 28.66 22.22
CA PRO A 369 -24.54 29.51 23.35
C PRO A 369 -25.32 29.23 24.66
N ASP A 370 -26.45 28.54 24.56
CA ASP A 370 -27.27 28.15 25.71
C ASP A 370 -26.78 26.87 26.40
N LEU A 371 -25.79 26.18 25.82
CA LEU A 371 -25.20 24.96 26.40
C LEU A 371 -23.83 25.26 27.01
N SER A 372 -23.61 24.76 28.23
CA SER A 372 -22.25 24.64 28.76
C SER A 372 -21.57 23.44 28.12
N VAL A 373 -20.36 23.63 27.58
CA VAL A 373 -19.54 22.58 26.95
C VAL A 373 -18.26 22.42 27.75
N GLN A 374 -18.02 21.22 28.27
CA GLN A 374 -16.84 20.93 29.08
C GLN A 374 -16.11 19.69 28.55
N SER A 375 -14.82 19.80 28.24
CA SER A 375 -14.02 18.67 27.75
C SER A 375 -14.04 17.51 28.75
N SER A 376 -14.08 16.29 28.25
CA SER A 376 -14.25 15.08 29.05
C SER A 376 -13.14 14.04 28.80
N PRO A 377 -11.86 14.41 29.01
CA PRO A 377 -10.74 13.58 28.59
C PRO A 377 -10.66 12.26 29.38
N GLY A 378 -10.32 11.19 28.66
CA GLY A 378 -10.11 9.85 29.22
C GLY A 378 -11.21 8.86 28.84
N ILE A 379 -11.07 7.66 29.39
CA ILE A 379 -11.97 6.53 29.11
C ILE A 379 -12.98 6.40 30.25
N TRP A 380 -14.26 6.49 29.91
CA TRP A 380 -15.38 6.31 30.82
C TRP A 380 -15.91 4.88 30.71
N ARG A 381 -16.04 4.20 31.85
CA ARG A 381 -16.50 2.81 31.91
C ARG A 381 -17.82 2.72 32.67
N ASN A 382 -18.78 2.01 32.11
CA ASN A 382 -20.02 1.71 32.82
C ASN A 382 -19.73 0.87 34.07
N ASN A 383 -20.34 1.23 35.19
CA ASN A 383 -20.08 0.60 36.48
C ASN A 383 -20.57 -0.87 36.55
N GLU A 384 -21.63 -1.22 35.83
CA GLU A 384 -22.21 -2.58 35.82
C GLU A 384 -21.67 -3.43 34.67
N ARG A 385 -21.26 -2.79 33.57
CA ARG A 385 -20.71 -3.42 32.36
C ARG A 385 -19.32 -2.85 32.07
N PRO A 386 -18.25 -3.26 32.77
CA PRO A 386 -16.93 -2.66 32.61
C PRO A 386 -16.32 -2.78 31.21
N TRP A 387 -16.77 -3.76 30.41
CA TRP A 387 -16.39 -3.88 29.01
C TRP A 387 -16.95 -2.73 28.16
N GLN A 388 -18.01 -2.07 28.59
CA GLN A 388 -18.65 -0.98 27.86
C GLN A 388 -17.88 0.32 28.14
N GLN A 389 -17.06 0.71 27.17
CA GLN A 389 -16.20 1.89 27.27
C GLN A 389 -16.69 2.98 26.33
N THR A 390 -16.59 4.23 26.76
CA THR A 390 -16.85 5.39 25.90
C THR A 390 -15.81 6.48 26.14
N GLU A 391 -15.49 7.19 25.07
CA GLU A 391 -14.60 8.34 25.07
C GLU A 391 -15.43 9.49 24.51
N LEU A 392 -15.53 10.57 25.28
CA LEU A 392 -16.34 11.73 24.94
C LEU A 392 -15.40 12.89 24.66
N THR A 393 -15.66 13.64 23.59
CA THR A 393 -14.93 14.90 23.38
C THR A 393 -15.29 15.88 24.50
N ALA A 394 -16.58 16.01 24.79
CA ALA A 394 -17.07 16.85 25.88
C ALA A 394 -18.41 16.34 26.44
N VAL A 395 -18.76 16.82 27.62
CA VAL A 395 -20.14 16.79 28.14
C VAL A 395 -20.81 18.13 27.89
N THR A 396 -22.13 18.07 27.67
CA THR A 396 -22.97 19.26 27.55
C THR A 396 -23.95 19.35 28.72
N SER A 397 -24.24 20.56 29.15
CA SER A 397 -25.23 20.82 30.20
C SER A 397 -26.16 21.95 29.83
N SER A 398 -27.47 21.67 29.85
CA SER A 398 -28.54 22.66 29.65
C SER A 398 -28.74 23.60 30.85
N ASP A 399 -28.32 23.20 32.06
CA ASP A 399 -28.45 24.00 33.30
C ASP A 399 -27.11 24.64 33.73
N GLY A 400 -26.07 24.45 32.92
CA GLY A 400 -24.71 24.93 33.14
C GLY A 400 -23.89 24.14 34.16
N ASN A 401 -24.47 23.15 34.84
CA ASN A 401 -23.84 22.44 35.96
C ASN A 401 -23.85 20.92 35.83
N THR A 402 -25.00 20.33 35.49
CA THR A 402 -25.22 18.89 35.45
C THR A 402 -25.16 18.42 34.00
N PRO A 403 -24.24 17.50 33.65
CA PRO A 403 -24.25 16.88 32.33
C PRO A 403 -25.58 16.20 32.04
N ASP A 404 -26.24 16.60 30.96
CA ASP A 404 -27.44 15.94 30.44
C ASP A 404 -27.29 15.46 28.99
N GLY A 405 -26.20 15.86 28.32
CA GLY A 405 -25.81 15.36 27.01
C GLY A 405 -24.31 15.12 26.85
N ALA A 406 -23.97 14.40 25.79
CA ALA A 406 -22.61 14.15 25.34
C ALA A 406 -22.34 14.89 24.04
N LEU A 407 -21.10 15.35 23.83
CA LEU A 407 -20.61 15.84 22.54
C LEU A 407 -19.56 14.87 22.01
N ILE A 408 -19.78 14.38 20.79
CA ILE A 408 -18.82 13.59 20.03
C ILE A 408 -18.44 14.39 18.78
N VAL A 409 -17.16 14.73 18.67
CA VAL A 409 -16.63 15.40 17.49
C VAL A 409 -16.13 14.39 16.47
N LYS A 410 -16.35 14.68 15.19
CA LYS A 410 -15.81 13.90 14.07
C LYS A 410 -15.16 14.82 13.04
N HIS A 411 -14.07 14.34 12.46
CA HIS A 411 -13.52 14.88 11.22
C HIS A 411 -13.70 13.83 10.13
N ALA A 412 -14.27 14.22 9.00
CA ALA A 412 -14.73 13.31 7.97
C ALA A 412 -14.43 13.83 6.57
N THR A 413 -14.57 12.95 5.58
CA THR A 413 -14.63 13.36 4.17
C THR A 413 -16.06 13.38 3.65
N ALA A 414 -16.34 14.06 2.53
CA ALA A 414 -17.66 14.03 1.90
C ALA A 414 -18.16 12.59 1.58
N ASN A 415 -17.24 11.63 1.46
CA ASN A 415 -17.55 10.23 1.16
C ASN A 415 -17.83 9.37 2.40
N ASP A 416 -17.67 9.92 3.61
CA ASP A 416 -17.85 9.16 4.86
C ASP A 416 -19.34 8.93 5.22
N GLY A 417 -20.28 9.44 4.42
CA GLY A 417 -21.72 9.12 4.53
C GLY A 417 -22.52 10.02 5.46
N TYR A 418 -21.99 11.20 5.82
CA TYR A 418 -22.75 12.21 6.55
C TYR A 418 -23.76 12.89 5.61
N GLY A 419 -25.04 12.55 5.77
CA GLY A 419 -26.14 13.00 4.92
C GLY A 419 -27.22 13.73 5.72
N ALA A 420 -28.47 13.25 5.58
CA ALA A 420 -29.58 13.65 6.45
C ALA A 420 -29.48 13.06 7.86
N ASP A 421 -28.65 12.02 8.03
CA ASP A 421 -28.33 11.36 9.29
C ASP A 421 -26.81 11.07 9.33
N VAL A 422 -26.30 10.68 10.50
CA VAL A 422 -24.93 10.20 10.68
C VAL A 422 -24.75 8.77 10.14
N PRO A 423 -23.52 8.37 9.78
CA PRO A 423 -23.21 6.99 9.43
C PRO A 423 -23.57 5.99 10.55
N PRO A 424 -23.98 4.74 10.22
CA PRO A 424 -24.34 3.74 11.22
C PRO A 424 -23.30 3.50 12.33
N HIS A 425 -22.00 3.52 12.02
CA HIS A 425 -20.97 3.34 13.04
C HIS A 425 -20.91 4.50 14.06
N VAL A 426 -21.14 5.74 13.62
CA VAL A 426 -21.18 6.92 14.49
C VAL A 426 -22.44 6.91 15.36
N ARG A 427 -23.57 6.48 14.80
CA ARG A 427 -24.81 6.28 15.57
C ARG A 427 -24.62 5.22 16.67
N ALA A 428 -23.93 4.12 16.35
CA ALA A 428 -23.62 3.09 17.34
C ALA A 428 -22.68 3.59 18.45
N GLU A 429 -21.69 4.41 18.12
CA GLU A 429 -20.80 5.05 19.10
C GLU A 429 -21.58 6.00 20.03
N ALA A 430 -22.46 6.83 19.47
CA ALA A 430 -23.33 7.73 20.22
C ALA A 430 -24.29 6.96 21.13
N ALA A 431 -24.99 5.95 20.60
CA ALA A 431 -25.89 5.13 21.39
C ALA A 431 -25.14 4.41 22.53
N ASN A 432 -23.92 3.94 22.29
CA ASN A 432 -23.08 3.36 23.34
C ASN A 432 -22.70 4.38 24.42
N ALA A 433 -22.34 5.60 24.04
CA ALA A 433 -22.05 6.66 24.99
C ALA A 433 -23.25 6.93 25.91
N LEU A 434 -24.46 7.03 25.35
CA LEU A 434 -25.69 7.26 26.12
C LEU A 434 -26.03 6.07 27.02
N ASP A 435 -25.90 4.85 26.53
CA ASP A 435 -26.17 3.64 27.32
C ASP A 435 -25.14 3.41 28.45
N ALA A 436 -23.87 3.78 28.21
CA ALA A 436 -22.81 3.65 29.20
C ALA A 436 -22.94 4.69 30.32
N THR A 437 -23.30 5.93 29.96
CA THR A 437 -23.30 7.08 30.89
C THR A 437 -24.67 7.37 31.49
N GLY A 438 -25.77 6.97 30.85
CA GLY A 438 -27.13 7.36 31.24
C GLY A 438 -27.52 8.79 30.81
N LEU A 439 -26.74 9.44 29.95
CA LEU A 439 -27.07 10.76 29.39
C LEU A 439 -28.26 10.68 28.41
N LYS A 440 -28.94 11.81 28.20
CA LYS A 440 -30.23 11.83 27.48
C LYS A 440 -30.08 11.95 25.97
N HIS A 441 -29.04 12.65 25.51
CA HIS A 441 -28.77 12.87 24.10
C HIS A 441 -27.26 12.98 23.83
N ALA A 442 -26.87 12.65 22.60
CA ALA A 442 -25.54 12.87 22.07
C ALA A 442 -25.65 13.84 20.90
N ASP A 443 -24.92 14.95 20.99
CA ASP A 443 -24.70 15.86 19.88
C ASP A 443 -23.45 15.43 19.12
N ILE A 444 -23.57 15.32 17.80
CA ILE A 444 -22.48 14.99 16.89
C ILE A 444 -22.13 16.24 16.11
N ALA A 445 -20.95 16.81 16.36
CA ALA A 445 -20.41 17.90 15.58
C ALA A 445 -19.38 17.32 14.59
N VAL A 446 -19.59 17.52 13.30
CA VAL A 446 -18.68 17.02 12.26
C VAL A 446 -18.15 18.15 11.40
N ASN A 447 -16.83 18.16 11.23
CA ASN A 447 -16.16 18.92 10.20
C ASN A 447 -15.88 17.97 9.01
N ILE A 448 -16.45 18.30 7.85
CA ILE A 448 -16.32 17.53 6.61
C ILE A 448 -15.38 18.30 5.69
N ASP A 449 -14.32 17.62 5.27
CA ASP A 449 -13.31 18.15 4.35
C ASP A 449 -12.65 19.46 4.82
N GLY A 450 -12.59 19.73 6.12
CA GLY A 450 -11.99 20.97 6.63
C GLY A 450 -12.81 22.23 6.40
N HIS A 451 -13.99 22.16 5.75
CA HIS A 451 -14.74 23.37 5.36
C HIS A 451 -16.26 23.30 5.57
N THR A 452 -16.84 22.11 5.72
CA THR A 452 -18.29 21.95 5.89
C THR A 452 -18.59 21.50 7.32
N TYR A 453 -19.29 22.35 8.06
CA TYR A 453 -19.74 22.04 9.42
C TYR A 453 -21.16 21.49 9.43
N ARG A 454 -21.41 20.40 10.18
CA ARG A 454 -22.76 19.87 10.44
C ARG A 454 -22.93 19.44 11.88
N GLN A 455 -24.18 19.49 12.36
CA GLN A 455 -24.59 19.00 13.67
C GLN A 455 -25.73 18.00 13.55
N TYR A 456 -25.72 16.98 14.40
CA TYR A 456 -26.79 16.01 14.55
C TYR A 456 -27.05 15.78 16.03
N ARG A 457 -28.28 15.41 16.39
CA ARG A 457 -28.65 15.01 17.74
C ARG A 457 -29.25 13.62 17.72
N ILE A 458 -28.80 12.76 18.63
CA ILE A 458 -29.25 11.38 18.79
C ILE A 458 -29.74 11.20 20.22
N HIS A 459 -30.92 10.62 20.39
CA HIS A 459 -31.49 10.30 21.69
C HIS A 459 -31.27 8.83 22.08
N ALA A 460 -31.27 8.56 23.39
CA ALA A 460 -30.93 7.25 23.95
C ALA A 460 -31.89 6.11 23.54
N ASP A 461 -33.13 6.44 23.16
CA ASP A 461 -34.17 5.52 22.73
C ASP A 461 -34.17 5.25 21.21
N GLU A 462 -33.30 5.92 20.45
CA GLU A 462 -33.19 5.69 19.01
C GLU A 462 -32.46 4.37 18.70
N PRO A 463 -32.95 3.57 17.74
CA PRO A 463 -32.30 2.33 17.35
C PRO A 463 -31.04 2.58 16.52
N LEU A 464 -30.10 1.63 16.59
CA LEU A 464 -28.95 1.57 15.69
C LEU A 464 -29.41 1.27 14.26
N THR A 465 -28.75 1.90 13.29
CA THR A 465 -28.91 1.65 11.86
C THR A 465 -27.86 0.64 11.36
N GLY A 466 -28.02 0.12 10.14
CA GLY A 466 -27.08 -0.85 9.53
C GLY A 466 -27.21 -2.29 10.05
N LEU A 467 -28.03 -2.55 11.06
CA LEU A 467 -28.37 -3.91 11.52
C LEU A 467 -29.44 -4.55 10.61
N THR A 468 -29.47 -5.88 10.56
CA THR A 468 -30.53 -6.63 9.86
C THR A 468 -31.93 -6.30 10.41
N GLN A 469 -32.02 -6.08 11.72
CA GLN A 469 -33.21 -5.57 12.41
C GLN A 469 -32.75 -4.41 13.29
N PRO A 470 -33.38 -3.22 13.21
CA PRO A 470 -33.06 -2.11 14.12
C PRO A 470 -33.19 -2.54 15.58
N ALA A 471 -32.23 -2.14 16.40
CA ALA A 471 -32.19 -2.46 17.82
C ALA A 471 -31.51 -1.33 18.60
N THR A 472 -31.99 -1.06 19.80
CA THR A 472 -31.41 -0.12 20.76
C THR A 472 -30.23 -0.76 21.51
N MET A 473 -29.39 0.05 22.15
CA MET A 473 -28.29 -0.49 22.98
C MET A 473 -28.78 -1.44 24.09
N PRO A 474 -29.85 -1.13 24.85
CA PRO A 474 -30.41 -2.07 25.83
C PRO A 474 -30.74 -3.45 25.26
N GLU A 475 -31.29 -3.52 24.05
CA GLU A 475 -31.61 -4.78 23.38
C GLU A 475 -30.36 -5.54 22.91
N LEU A 476 -29.23 -4.86 22.73
CA LEU A 476 -27.97 -5.43 22.26
C LEU A 476 -27.04 -5.87 23.40
N ARG A 477 -27.30 -5.51 24.66
CA ARG A 477 -26.42 -5.80 25.81
C ARG A 477 -26.03 -7.27 25.92
N GLU A 478 -27.01 -8.18 25.95
CA GLU A 478 -26.73 -9.63 26.07
C GLU A 478 -25.86 -10.16 24.92
N LYS A 479 -26.09 -9.66 23.69
CA LYS A 479 -25.28 -10.05 22.53
C LYS A 479 -23.83 -9.57 22.67
N LEU A 480 -23.63 -8.33 23.11
CA LEU A 480 -22.32 -7.73 23.29
C LEU A 480 -21.58 -8.35 24.48
N ASP A 481 -22.28 -8.66 25.58
CA ASP A 481 -21.75 -9.43 26.73
C ASP A 481 -21.19 -10.78 26.26
N ASN A 482 -22.00 -11.55 25.52
CA ASN A 482 -21.60 -12.85 24.99
C ASN A 482 -20.41 -12.74 24.03
N ARG A 483 -20.37 -11.68 23.22
CA ARG A 483 -19.29 -11.42 22.29
C ARG A 483 -17.99 -11.07 23.01
N TRP A 484 -18.05 -10.18 23.99
CA TRP A 484 -16.91 -9.82 24.82
C TRP A 484 -16.34 -11.05 25.54
N ASN A 485 -17.19 -11.86 26.16
CA ASN A 485 -16.77 -13.10 26.84
C ASN A 485 -16.10 -14.09 25.88
N SER A 486 -16.62 -14.22 24.66
CA SER A 486 -15.98 -15.03 23.61
C SER A 486 -14.60 -14.50 23.25
N TRP A 487 -14.42 -13.17 23.14
CA TRP A 487 -13.13 -12.57 22.82
C TRP A 487 -12.12 -12.75 23.95
N GLN A 488 -12.54 -12.61 25.21
CA GLN A 488 -11.66 -12.87 26.37
C GLN A 488 -11.27 -14.35 26.48
N THR A 489 -12.18 -15.26 26.11
CA THR A 489 -11.87 -16.69 26.02
C THR A 489 -10.85 -16.96 24.91
N GLU A 490 -11.01 -16.34 23.74
CA GLU A 490 -10.07 -16.48 22.61
C GLU A 490 -8.70 -15.86 22.93
N LYS A 491 -8.65 -14.73 23.64
CA LYS A 491 -7.42 -14.07 24.10
C LYS A 491 -6.59 -14.98 25.02
N THR A 492 -7.27 -15.74 25.89
CA THR A 492 -6.62 -16.65 26.85
C THR A 492 -6.40 -18.06 26.31
N ASN A 493 -7.26 -18.52 25.40
CA ASN A 493 -7.21 -19.83 24.76
C ASN A 493 -7.45 -19.68 23.25
N PRO A 494 -6.42 -19.29 22.49
CA PRO A 494 -6.56 -19.06 21.06
C PRO A 494 -6.91 -20.37 20.33
N PRO A 495 -7.86 -20.33 19.37
CA PRO A 495 -8.25 -21.51 18.62
C PRO A 495 -7.03 -22.10 17.92
N GLN A 496 -6.84 -23.40 18.09
CA GLN A 496 -5.78 -24.12 17.40
C GLN A 496 -6.15 -24.26 15.91
N PRO A 497 -5.17 -24.21 14.99
CA PRO A 497 -5.41 -24.50 13.58
C PRO A 497 -6.10 -25.85 13.41
N ALA A 498 -7.25 -25.87 12.74
CA ALA A 498 -7.94 -27.12 12.45
C ALA A 498 -7.19 -27.91 11.37
N HIS A 499 -7.25 -29.24 11.47
CA HIS A 499 -6.83 -30.12 10.39
C HIS A 499 -7.75 -29.93 9.18
N ASN A 500 -7.19 -30.12 7.99
CA ASN A 500 -8.01 -30.20 6.78
C ASN A 500 -8.96 -31.40 6.87
N ASP A 501 -10.24 -31.20 6.57
CA ASP A 501 -11.28 -32.24 6.61
C ASP A 501 -12.12 -32.25 5.32
N GLY A 502 -11.64 -31.59 4.26
CA GLY A 502 -12.37 -31.42 3.01
C GLY A 502 -12.70 -32.75 2.33
N THR A 503 -13.94 -32.87 1.87
CA THR A 503 -14.45 -34.02 1.12
C THR A 503 -15.03 -33.60 -0.23
N PHE A 504 -15.00 -34.51 -1.20
CA PHE A 504 -15.73 -34.36 -2.44
C PHE A 504 -17.19 -34.72 -2.23
N SER A 505 -18.05 -34.02 -2.95
CA SER A 505 -19.47 -34.25 -2.86
C SER A 505 -20.14 -34.19 -4.22
N TRP A 506 -21.13 -35.06 -4.41
CA TRP A 506 -21.78 -35.32 -5.68
C TRP A 506 -23.26 -35.62 -5.46
N THR A 507 -24.12 -35.03 -6.29
CA THR A 507 -25.56 -35.28 -6.26
C THR A 507 -25.92 -36.26 -7.38
N LYS A 508 -26.41 -37.46 -7.05
CA LYS A 508 -26.72 -38.52 -8.04
C LYS A 508 -27.81 -38.13 -9.04
N ALA A 509 -28.77 -37.31 -8.63
CA ALA A 509 -29.85 -36.79 -9.47
C ALA A 509 -30.25 -35.38 -8.97
N PRO A 510 -29.47 -34.35 -9.31
CA PRO A 510 -29.74 -32.98 -8.85
C PRO A 510 -31.08 -32.51 -9.42
N ARG A 511 -31.92 -31.95 -8.54
CA ARG A 511 -33.21 -31.32 -8.90
C ARG A 511 -33.17 -29.80 -8.86
N ALA A 512 -32.13 -29.24 -8.24
CA ALA A 512 -31.93 -27.82 -8.06
C ALA A 512 -30.60 -27.39 -8.68
N GLU A 513 -30.53 -26.13 -9.14
CA GLU A 513 -29.35 -25.57 -9.79
C GLU A 513 -28.11 -25.64 -8.89
N SER A 514 -28.26 -25.51 -7.57
CA SER A 514 -27.16 -25.66 -6.61
C SER A 514 -26.52 -27.06 -6.66
N GLY A 515 -27.32 -28.10 -6.87
CA GLY A 515 -26.82 -29.47 -7.06
C GLY A 515 -26.11 -29.65 -8.40
N HIS A 516 -26.63 -29.05 -9.47
CA HIS A 516 -25.97 -29.07 -10.78
C HIS A 516 -24.65 -28.31 -10.76
N ALA A 517 -24.62 -27.10 -10.19
CA ALA A 517 -23.42 -26.29 -10.04
C ALA A 517 -22.33 -27.02 -9.26
N LYS A 518 -22.70 -27.69 -8.17
CA LYS A 518 -21.80 -28.51 -7.37
C LYS A 518 -21.18 -29.66 -8.16
N ASN A 519 -21.99 -30.41 -8.91
CA ASN A 519 -21.48 -31.47 -9.79
C ASN A 519 -20.57 -30.91 -10.89
N ARG A 520 -20.93 -29.77 -11.50
CA ARG A 520 -20.09 -29.12 -12.53
C ARG A 520 -18.73 -28.69 -11.98
N ALA A 521 -18.68 -28.13 -10.77
CA ALA A 521 -17.43 -27.75 -10.11
C ALA A 521 -16.53 -28.96 -9.86
N THR A 522 -17.04 -30.01 -9.21
CA THR A 522 -16.29 -31.26 -8.96
C THR A 522 -15.80 -31.91 -10.27
N ALA A 523 -16.64 -31.94 -11.31
CA ALA A 523 -16.26 -32.47 -12.62
C ALA A 523 -15.19 -31.61 -13.32
N ALA A 524 -15.26 -30.29 -13.20
CA ALA A 524 -14.27 -29.39 -13.80
C ALA A 524 -12.88 -29.55 -13.17
N GLU A 525 -12.81 -29.72 -11.85
CA GLU A 525 -11.55 -29.98 -11.14
C GLU A 525 -10.91 -31.30 -11.57
N LEU A 526 -11.71 -32.39 -11.64
CA LEU A 526 -11.22 -33.68 -12.12
C LEU A 526 -10.81 -33.61 -13.61
N ALA A 527 -11.57 -32.89 -14.43
CA ALA A 527 -11.27 -32.69 -15.83
C ALA A 527 -9.94 -31.97 -16.04
N ALA A 528 -9.68 -30.92 -15.25
CA ALA A 528 -8.41 -30.19 -15.27
C ALA A 528 -7.25 -31.09 -14.86
N TYR A 529 -7.41 -31.90 -13.81
CA TYR A 529 -6.40 -32.87 -13.38
C TYR A 529 -6.07 -33.89 -14.47
N ARG A 530 -7.10 -34.52 -15.05
CA ARG A 530 -6.96 -35.62 -16.03
C ARG A 530 -6.71 -35.17 -17.47
N GLY A 531 -6.82 -33.87 -17.77
CA GLY A 531 -6.69 -33.36 -19.13
C GLY A 531 -7.83 -33.77 -20.07
N ILE A 532 -9.03 -34.00 -19.54
CA ILE A 532 -10.23 -34.42 -20.29
C ILE A 532 -11.27 -33.30 -20.31
N SER A 533 -12.39 -33.50 -21.01
CA SER A 533 -13.51 -32.55 -20.95
C SER A 533 -14.30 -32.69 -19.63
N THR A 534 -14.96 -31.62 -19.20
CA THR A 534 -15.87 -31.64 -18.04
C THR A 534 -17.00 -32.66 -18.20
N ALA A 535 -17.49 -32.87 -19.42
CA ALA A 535 -18.51 -33.88 -19.72
C ALA A 535 -17.99 -35.30 -19.45
N GLN A 536 -16.78 -35.62 -19.92
CA GLN A 536 -16.17 -36.93 -19.66
C GLN A 536 -15.92 -37.15 -18.17
N ALA A 537 -15.40 -36.15 -17.45
CA ALA A 537 -15.22 -36.24 -16.01
C ALA A 537 -16.56 -36.45 -15.28
N HIS A 538 -17.62 -35.77 -15.71
CA HIS A 538 -18.97 -35.94 -15.16
C HIS A 538 -19.49 -37.37 -15.36
N GLU A 539 -19.32 -37.94 -16.55
CA GLU A 539 -19.69 -39.33 -16.85
C GLU A 539 -18.92 -40.33 -15.98
N MET A 540 -17.60 -40.13 -15.83
CA MET A 540 -16.75 -40.99 -15.00
C MET A 540 -17.19 -40.97 -13.53
N ILE A 541 -17.42 -39.78 -12.95
CA ILE A 541 -17.87 -39.66 -11.55
C ILE A 541 -19.26 -40.27 -11.39
N SER A 542 -20.17 -40.02 -12.34
CA SER A 542 -21.52 -40.59 -12.32
C SER A 542 -21.51 -42.11 -12.35
N ALA A 543 -20.62 -42.71 -13.15
CA ALA A 543 -20.45 -44.15 -13.24
C ALA A 543 -19.94 -44.77 -11.93
N GLU A 544 -18.92 -44.17 -11.31
CA GLU A 544 -18.36 -44.60 -10.02
C GLU A 544 -19.39 -44.49 -8.88
N VAL A 545 -20.16 -43.41 -8.83
CA VAL A 545 -21.25 -43.25 -7.85
C VAL A 545 -22.40 -44.23 -8.14
N ALA A 546 -22.70 -44.50 -9.42
CA ALA A 546 -23.70 -45.49 -9.80
C ALA A 546 -23.30 -46.91 -9.41
N SER A 547 -22.00 -47.22 -9.34
CA SER A 547 -21.49 -48.52 -8.87
C SER A 547 -21.53 -48.69 -7.35
N GLY A 548 -22.09 -47.73 -6.61
CA GLY A 548 -22.31 -47.82 -5.16
C GLY A 548 -21.22 -47.22 -4.28
N LYS A 549 -20.20 -46.56 -4.86
CA LYS A 549 -19.19 -45.84 -4.08
C LYS A 549 -19.77 -44.55 -3.49
N SER A 550 -19.22 -44.11 -2.36
CA SER A 550 -19.52 -42.77 -1.85
C SER A 550 -19.03 -41.71 -2.84
N ALA A 551 -19.59 -40.51 -2.80
CA ALA A 551 -19.15 -39.42 -3.67
C ALA A 551 -17.66 -39.09 -3.49
N ASP A 552 -17.18 -39.15 -2.24
CA ASP A 552 -15.79 -38.88 -1.89
C ASP A 552 -14.86 -39.97 -2.46
N ASP A 553 -15.17 -41.24 -2.19
CA ASP A 553 -14.39 -42.37 -2.70
C ASP A 553 -14.40 -42.43 -4.24
N ALA A 554 -15.55 -42.16 -4.87
CA ALA A 554 -15.69 -42.14 -6.32
C ALA A 554 -14.71 -41.14 -6.96
N VAL A 555 -14.66 -39.91 -6.44
CA VAL A 555 -13.77 -38.89 -7.00
C VAL A 555 -12.31 -39.20 -6.67
N ARG A 556 -11.98 -39.58 -5.43
CA ARG A 556 -10.60 -39.94 -5.04
C ARG A 556 -10.04 -41.09 -5.89
N ASN A 557 -10.84 -42.13 -6.12
CA ASN A 557 -10.45 -43.24 -7.02
C ASN A 557 -10.13 -42.75 -8.44
N LEU A 558 -10.84 -41.74 -8.93
CA LEU A 558 -10.57 -41.12 -10.23
C LEU A 558 -9.32 -40.23 -10.23
N TYR A 559 -8.86 -39.72 -9.09
CA TYR A 559 -7.52 -39.12 -8.99
C TYR A 559 -6.43 -40.20 -9.01
N THR A 560 -6.56 -41.23 -8.17
CA THR A 560 -5.60 -42.35 -8.06
C THR A 560 -5.43 -43.15 -9.35
N SER A 561 -6.48 -43.30 -10.15
CA SER A 561 -6.46 -44.07 -11.41
C SER A 561 -5.84 -43.34 -12.61
N TYR A 562 -5.36 -42.10 -12.45
CA TYR A 562 -4.71 -41.35 -13.52
C TYR A 562 -3.33 -40.87 -13.13
N ASN A 563 -2.32 -41.38 -13.82
CA ASN A 563 -0.94 -40.93 -13.69
C ASN A 563 -0.59 -39.91 -14.79
N PRO A 564 -0.40 -38.61 -14.46
CA PRO A 564 0.00 -37.59 -15.43
C PRO A 564 1.28 -37.94 -16.20
N ALA A 565 2.21 -38.70 -15.59
CA ALA A 565 3.47 -39.09 -16.22
C ALA A 565 3.30 -40.06 -17.41
N ALA A 566 2.16 -40.74 -17.51
CA ALA A 566 1.85 -41.64 -18.61
C ALA A 566 1.37 -40.90 -19.88
N ASP A 567 0.95 -39.64 -19.78
CA ASP A 567 0.49 -38.84 -20.92
C ASP A 567 1.56 -37.81 -21.33
N THR A 568 2.36 -38.17 -22.33
CA THR A 568 3.49 -37.37 -22.82
C THR A 568 3.08 -36.06 -23.49
N ARG A 569 1.79 -35.86 -23.80
CA ARG A 569 1.28 -34.62 -24.39
C ARG A 569 0.89 -33.59 -23.34
N ARG A 570 0.73 -33.99 -22.08
CA ARG A 570 0.28 -33.10 -21.01
C ARG A 570 1.38 -32.13 -20.60
N ARG A 571 0.97 -30.87 -20.45
CA ARG A 571 1.81 -29.79 -19.94
C ARG A 571 1.11 -29.11 -18.78
N PHE A 572 1.90 -28.62 -17.84
CA PHE A 572 1.44 -27.89 -16.68
C PHE A 572 2.20 -26.57 -16.62
N VAL A 573 1.48 -25.46 -16.55
CA VAL A 573 2.03 -24.13 -16.29
C VAL A 573 1.72 -23.82 -14.85
N VAL A 574 2.70 -24.04 -13.97
CA VAL A 574 2.57 -23.68 -12.55
C VAL A 574 2.93 -22.22 -12.44
N ALA A 575 1.96 -21.37 -12.12
CA ALA A 575 2.09 -19.92 -12.13
C ALA A 575 1.81 -19.34 -10.74
N ASP A 576 2.49 -18.24 -10.47
CA ASP A 576 2.30 -17.37 -9.32
C ASP A 576 2.60 -15.93 -9.76
N ILE A 577 2.01 -14.94 -9.09
CA ILE A 577 2.18 -13.51 -9.42
C ILE A 577 2.29 -12.68 -8.16
N GLU A 578 3.14 -11.66 -8.21
CA GLU A 578 3.12 -10.57 -7.24
C GLU A 578 2.39 -9.36 -7.85
N THR A 579 1.66 -8.61 -7.02
CA THR A 579 0.80 -7.50 -7.48
C THR A 579 0.87 -6.32 -6.51
N ASN A 580 0.62 -5.10 -7.02
CA ASN A 580 0.58 -3.90 -6.18
C ASN A 580 -0.80 -3.65 -5.52
N SER A 581 -1.79 -4.52 -5.73
CA SER A 581 -3.14 -4.46 -5.15
C SER A 581 -3.78 -5.85 -5.13
N LEU A 582 -4.80 -6.09 -4.30
CA LEU A 582 -5.55 -7.36 -4.31
C LEU A 582 -6.69 -7.39 -5.36
N SER A 583 -6.95 -6.27 -6.03
CA SER A 583 -8.05 -6.13 -6.99
C SER A 583 -7.52 -6.15 -8.43
N ALA A 584 -7.84 -7.20 -9.19
CA ALA A 584 -7.43 -7.30 -10.61
C ALA A 584 -7.89 -6.13 -11.50
N GLY A 585 -8.99 -5.46 -11.13
CA GLY A 585 -9.48 -4.27 -11.84
C GLY A 585 -8.75 -2.97 -11.50
N ARG A 586 -7.97 -2.94 -10.40
CA ARG A 586 -7.30 -1.74 -9.87
C ARG A 586 -5.79 -1.87 -9.82
N GLY A 587 -5.28 -3.10 -9.67
CA GLY A 587 -3.87 -3.43 -9.58
C GLY A 587 -3.21 -3.80 -10.89
N GLU A 588 -1.91 -3.98 -10.78
CA GLU A 588 -0.98 -4.39 -11.82
C GLU A 588 -0.17 -5.59 -11.30
N ILE A 589 0.14 -6.51 -12.21
CA ILE A 589 1.11 -7.59 -11.95
C ILE A 589 2.50 -6.96 -11.98
N ILE A 590 3.26 -7.12 -10.90
CA ILE A 590 4.63 -6.57 -10.75
C ILE A 590 5.71 -7.64 -10.87
N GLN A 591 5.37 -8.92 -10.67
CA GLN A 591 6.23 -10.06 -10.99
C GLN A 591 5.38 -11.20 -11.55
N THR A 592 5.90 -11.92 -12.54
CA THR A 592 5.34 -13.19 -13.02
C THR A 592 6.35 -14.31 -12.83
N GLY A 593 5.95 -15.31 -12.05
CA GLY A 593 6.68 -16.56 -11.89
C GLY A 593 5.93 -17.69 -12.57
N ALA A 594 6.59 -18.46 -13.43
CA ALA A 594 6.02 -19.70 -13.94
C ALA A 594 7.05 -20.81 -14.14
N VAL A 595 6.62 -22.04 -13.88
CA VAL A 595 7.34 -23.28 -14.22
C VAL A 595 6.48 -24.10 -15.16
N VAL A 596 6.97 -24.27 -16.38
CA VAL A 596 6.33 -25.13 -17.38
C VAL A 596 6.95 -26.52 -17.29
N MET A 597 6.13 -27.54 -17.04
CA MET A 597 6.60 -28.92 -16.96
C MET A 597 5.69 -29.89 -17.72
N ASN A 598 6.25 -31.02 -18.15
CA ASN A 598 5.44 -32.12 -18.69
C ASN A 598 4.81 -32.97 -17.57
N GLY A 599 3.98 -33.95 -17.94
CA GLY A 599 3.38 -34.88 -16.98
C GLY A 599 4.37 -35.71 -16.15
N GLN A 600 5.62 -35.84 -16.58
CA GLN A 600 6.68 -36.52 -15.80
C GLN A 600 7.36 -35.59 -14.78
N GLY A 601 6.98 -34.31 -14.75
CA GLY A 601 7.61 -33.29 -13.90
C GLY A 601 8.94 -32.75 -14.45
N LYS A 602 9.30 -33.04 -15.69
CA LYS A 602 10.46 -32.42 -16.33
C LYS A 602 10.12 -30.96 -16.65
N VAL A 603 10.85 -30.04 -16.04
CA VAL A 603 10.78 -28.61 -16.37
C VAL A 603 11.29 -28.38 -17.79
N ILE A 604 10.44 -27.75 -18.61
CA ILE A 604 10.70 -27.41 -20.00
C ILE A 604 11.09 -25.93 -20.10
N GLU A 605 10.47 -25.08 -19.29
CA GLU A 605 10.62 -23.63 -19.37
C GLU A 605 10.38 -22.99 -18.00
N ARG A 606 11.01 -21.83 -17.78
CA ARG A 606 10.87 -21.01 -16.57
C ARG A 606 10.63 -19.57 -17.00
N ILE A 607 9.68 -18.91 -16.35
CA ILE A 607 9.39 -17.49 -16.51
C ILE A 607 9.61 -16.85 -15.14
N ASP A 608 10.44 -15.81 -15.09
CA ASP A 608 10.69 -14.98 -13.92
C ASP A 608 10.92 -13.56 -14.43
N GLU A 609 9.85 -12.76 -14.46
CA GLU A 609 9.86 -11.43 -15.08
C GLU A 609 9.22 -10.41 -14.14
N LEU A 610 9.93 -9.29 -13.94
CA LEU A 610 9.44 -8.10 -13.24
C LEU A 610 8.80 -7.14 -14.23
N HIS A 611 7.75 -6.44 -13.79
CA HIS A 611 6.94 -5.55 -14.64
C HIS A 611 6.84 -4.16 -14.05
N GLY A 612 6.91 -3.14 -14.90
CA GLY A 612 6.67 -1.76 -14.51
C GLY A 612 5.19 -1.50 -14.19
N ILE A 613 4.93 -0.37 -13.54
CA ILE A 613 3.60 0.08 -13.14
C ILE A 613 3.34 1.52 -13.60
N ASP A 614 2.08 1.94 -13.61
CA ASP A 614 1.68 3.32 -13.88
C ASP A 614 2.41 4.31 -12.94
N ALA A 615 2.89 5.44 -13.48
CA ALA A 615 3.60 6.43 -12.68
C ALA A 615 2.71 7.05 -11.56
N ARG A 616 1.39 7.07 -11.76
CA ARG A 616 0.42 7.55 -10.75
C ARG A 616 0.33 6.60 -9.55
N THR A 617 0.35 5.28 -9.78
CA THR A 617 0.39 4.28 -8.70
C THR A 617 1.76 4.28 -8.03
N ALA A 618 2.84 4.33 -8.81
CA ALA A 618 4.20 4.44 -8.31
C ALA A 618 4.39 5.60 -7.33
N ARG A 619 3.87 6.79 -7.68
CA ARG A 619 3.91 7.99 -6.85
C ARG A 619 3.15 7.86 -5.52
N THR A 620 2.06 7.09 -5.52
CA THR A 620 1.09 7.08 -4.42
C THR A 620 1.27 5.84 -3.53
N ILE A 621 0.90 4.67 -4.04
CA ILE A 621 0.94 3.39 -3.31
C ILE A 621 2.23 2.58 -3.59
N GLY A 622 3.09 3.06 -4.50
CA GLY A 622 4.32 2.37 -4.88
C GLY A 622 4.06 0.98 -5.46
N THR A 623 4.85 0.00 -5.01
CA THR A 623 4.70 -1.41 -5.39
C THR A 623 3.66 -2.17 -4.56
N GLY A 624 2.93 -1.50 -3.66
CA GLY A 624 1.96 -2.13 -2.79
C GLY A 624 2.61 -2.78 -1.56
N ALA A 625 2.35 -4.07 -1.33
CA ALA A 625 2.73 -4.80 -0.11
C ALA A 625 4.24 -5.15 -0.07
N LYS A 626 5.11 -4.15 -0.18
CA LYS A 626 6.58 -4.29 -0.23
C LYS A 626 7.15 -5.12 0.92
N ASP A 627 6.57 -5.05 2.11
CA ASP A 627 7.03 -5.85 3.26
C ASP A 627 6.75 -7.36 3.12
N VAL A 628 5.86 -7.71 2.19
CA VAL A 628 5.53 -9.09 1.83
C VAL A 628 6.44 -9.54 0.69
N HIS A 629 6.33 -8.94 -0.50
CA HIS A 629 7.00 -9.41 -1.72
C HIS A 629 8.42 -8.86 -1.93
N ARG A 630 8.86 -7.88 -1.11
CA ARG A 630 10.23 -7.31 -1.13
C ARG A 630 10.66 -6.65 -2.45
N ILE A 631 9.72 -6.31 -3.33
CA ILE A 631 9.96 -5.61 -4.60
C ILE A 631 9.86 -4.11 -4.37
N ASN A 632 10.93 -3.38 -4.66
CA ASN A 632 10.99 -1.93 -4.63
C ASN A 632 10.63 -1.34 -5.98
N TYR A 633 10.32 -0.05 -6.02
CA TYR A 633 10.06 0.62 -7.30
C TYR A 633 11.31 0.65 -8.19
N GLN A 634 12.51 0.81 -7.60
CA GLN A 634 13.77 0.76 -8.35
C GLN A 634 13.95 -0.58 -9.10
N ASP A 635 13.43 -1.69 -8.55
CA ASP A 635 13.52 -3.02 -9.17
C ASP A 635 12.68 -3.12 -10.46
N ILE A 636 11.64 -2.29 -10.60
CA ILE A 636 10.67 -2.35 -11.70
C ILE A 636 10.65 -1.11 -12.60
N HIS A 637 11.37 -0.05 -12.23
CA HIS A 637 11.41 1.20 -12.99
C HIS A 637 11.96 0.97 -14.41
N GLY A 638 11.29 1.57 -15.39
CA GLY A 638 11.64 1.45 -16.81
C GLY A 638 11.32 0.09 -17.45
N LYS A 639 10.81 -0.89 -16.68
CA LYS A 639 10.37 -2.17 -17.24
C LYS A 639 9.01 -2.03 -17.93
N PRO A 640 8.73 -2.83 -18.97
CA PRO A 640 7.39 -2.87 -19.56
C PRO A 640 6.35 -3.30 -18.53
N PRO A 641 5.11 -2.76 -18.59
CA PRO A 641 4.00 -3.31 -17.82
C PRO A 641 3.65 -4.72 -18.32
N PHE A 642 3.02 -5.54 -17.47
CA PHE A 642 2.63 -6.92 -17.82
C PHE A 642 1.82 -6.99 -19.14
N ALA A 643 0.96 -6.01 -19.39
CA ALA A 643 0.16 -5.94 -20.62
C ALA A 643 0.99 -5.96 -21.92
N GLN A 644 2.27 -5.57 -21.84
CA GLN A 644 3.24 -5.46 -22.93
C GLN A 644 4.45 -6.40 -22.75
N SER A 645 4.43 -7.29 -21.76
CA SER A 645 5.59 -8.12 -21.39
C SER A 645 5.73 -9.40 -22.23
N GLN A 646 6.91 -9.99 -22.19
CA GLN A 646 7.17 -11.28 -22.83
C GLN A 646 6.44 -12.40 -22.09
N ALA A 647 6.42 -12.35 -20.76
CA ALA A 647 5.68 -13.28 -19.90
C ALA A 647 4.20 -13.37 -20.28
N LYS A 648 3.51 -12.24 -20.50
CA LYS A 648 2.10 -12.27 -20.93
C LYS A 648 1.92 -13.00 -22.25
N THR A 649 2.71 -12.61 -23.26
CA THR A 649 2.64 -13.23 -24.60
C THR A 649 2.87 -14.73 -24.49
N ARG A 650 3.87 -15.13 -23.71
CA ARG A 650 4.24 -16.53 -23.55
C ARG A 650 3.21 -17.33 -22.77
N LEU A 651 2.65 -16.77 -21.69
CA LEU A 651 1.55 -17.39 -20.94
C LEU A 651 0.32 -17.59 -21.83
N GLN A 652 -0.03 -16.60 -22.65
CA GLN A 652 -1.14 -16.70 -23.58
C GLN A 652 -0.94 -17.83 -24.59
N GLU A 653 0.25 -17.96 -25.18
CA GLU A 653 0.60 -19.08 -26.06
C GLU A 653 0.48 -20.44 -25.37
N LEU A 654 1.05 -20.56 -24.17
CA LEU A 654 1.08 -21.81 -23.41
C LEU A 654 -0.32 -22.26 -22.96
N LEU A 655 -1.13 -21.33 -22.46
CA LEU A 655 -2.44 -21.59 -21.89
C LEU A 655 -3.55 -21.73 -22.95
N SER A 656 -3.29 -21.30 -24.19
CA SER A 656 -4.17 -21.56 -25.34
C SER A 656 -4.04 -23.00 -25.88
N ASP A 657 -2.97 -23.73 -25.52
CA ASP A 657 -2.83 -25.15 -25.89
C ASP A 657 -3.81 -26.00 -25.07
N PRO A 658 -4.73 -26.75 -25.72
CA PRO A 658 -5.71 -27.58 -25.00
C PRO A 658 -5.06 -28.69 -24.15
N ASN A 659 -3.80 -29.05 -24.38
CA ASN A 659 -3.09 -30.05 -23.57
C ASN A 659 -2.43 -29.47 -22.32
N THR A 660 -2.41 -28.14 -22.19
CA THR A 660 -1.87 -27.43 -21.04
C THR A 660 -2.91 -27.27 -19.93
N THR A 661 -2.46 -27.36 -18.69
CA THR A 661 -3.26 -27.03 -17.50
C THR A 661 -2.51 -26.01 -16.67
N MET A 662 -3.17 -24.90 -16.35
CA MET A 662 -2.64 -23.95 -15.37
C MET A 662 -2.72 -24.56 -13.98
N VAL A 663 -1.71 -24.31 -13.16
CA VAL A 663 -1.69 -24.69 -11.75
C VAL A 663 -1.29 -23.46 -10.95
N ALA A 664 -1.98 -23.19 -9.86
CA ALA A 664 -1.60 -22.13 -8.92
C ALA A 664 -2.10 -22.49 -7.51
N HIS A 665 -1.53 -21.85 -6.50
CA HIS A 665 -1.96 -22.03 -5.11
C HIS A 665 -2.89 -20.89 -4.72
N ASN A 666 -4.19 -21.17 -4.61
CA ASN A 666 -5.27 -20.17 -4.64
C ASN A 666 -5.54 -19.59 -6.04
N ALA A 667 -5.62 -20.48 -7.03
CA ALA A 667 -5.72 -20.18 -8.45
C ALA A 667 -6.80 -19.17 -8.88
N SER A 668 -7.80 -18.89 -8.02
CA SER A 668 -8.79 -17.85 -8.27
C SER A 668 -8.19 -16.46 -8.40
N PHE A 669 -7.06 -16.20 -7.72
CA PHE A 669 -6.36 -14.92 -7.73
C PHE A 669 -5.64 -14.71 -9.08
N GLU A 670 -4.76 -15.64 -9.46
CA GLU A 670 -4.01 -15.60 -10.72
C GLU A 670 -4.95 -15.54 -11.92
N ARG A 671 -6.04 -16.33 -11.90
CA ARG A 671 -7.04 -16.34 -12.97
C ARG A 671 -7.69 -14.98 -13.19
N GLN A 672 -8.03 -14.27 -12.12
CA GLN A 672 -8.68 -12.96 -12.22
C GLN A 672 -7.72 -11.95 -12.86
N TYR A 673 -6.46 -11.95 -12.42
CA TYR A 673 -5.43 -11.08 -12.99
C TYR A 673 -5.08 -11.40 -14.44
N PHE A 674 -4.95 -12.68 -14.79
CA PHE A 674 -4.71 -13.11 -16.16
C PHE A 674 -5.89 -12.76 -17.08
N ALA A 675 -7.14 -13.05 -16.68
CA ALA A 675 -8.32 -12.69 -17.45
C ALA A 675 -8.43 -11.16 -17.66
N ALA A 676 -8.14 -10.37 -16.62
CA ALA A 676 -8.11 -8.92 -16.68
C ALA A 676 -7.04 -8.35 -17.64
N ASN A 677 -6.05 -9.15 -18.01
CA ASN A 677 -4.96 -8.78 -18.91
C ASN A 677 -5.01 -9.53 -20.26
N GLY A 678 -6.12 -10.19 -20.58
CA GLY A 678 -6.30 -10.85 -21.88
C GLY A 678 -5.85 -12.31 -21.95
N VAL A 679 -5.50 -12.94 -20.82
CA VAL A 679 -4.97 -14.30 -20.77
C VAL A 679 -6.02 -15.25 -20.16
N SER A 680 -6.48 -16.22 -20.95
CA SER A 680 -7.42 -17.25 -20.52
C SER A 680 -6.73 -18.56 -20.16
N ALA A 681 -7.25 -19.26 -19.14
CA ALA A 681 -6.88 -20.62 -18.81
C ALA A 681 -8.13 -21.49 -18.67
N ASP A 682 -8.35 -22.40 -19.62
CA ASP A 682 -9.54 -23.27 -19.64
C ASP A 682 -9.48 -24.37 -18.58
N ARG A 683 -8.27 -24.87 -18.29
CA ARG A 683 -8.03 -25.95 -17.32
C ARG A 683 -7.16 -25.43 -16.21
N VAL A 684 -7.69 -25.45 -14.99
CA VAL A 684 -6.99 -24.93 -13.81
C VAL A 684 -7.04 -25.93 -12.66
N ILE A 685 -5.88 -26.20 -12.08
CA ILE A 685 -5.73 -26.92 -10.82
C ILE A 685 -5.41 -25.89 -9.74
N ASP A 686 -6.21 -25.87 -8.68
CA ASP A 686 -5.93 -25.10 -7.47
C ASP A 686 -5.33 -26.02 -6.39
N THR A 687 -4.05 -25.84 -6.09
CA THR A 687 -3.36 -26.69 -5.10
C THR A 687 -3.81 -26.41 -3.67
N MET A 688 -4.37 -25.23 -3.36
CA MET A 688 -5.00 -24.98 -2.06
C MET A 688 -6.24 -25.87 -1.90
N THR A 689 -7.04 -26.04 -2.95
CA THR A 689 -8.19 -26.96 -2.96
C THR A 689 -7.75 -28.42 -2.87
N LEU A 690 -6.65 -28.81 -3.53
CA LEU A 690 -6.08 -30.16 -3.34
C LEU A 690 -5.67 -30.38 -1.88
N SER A 691 -4.95 -29.43 -1.28
CA SER A 691 -4.48 -29.56 0.09
C SER A 691 -5.62 -29.73 1.09
N ARG A 692 -6.66 -28.88 0.98
CA ARG A 692 -7.87 -29.00 1.82
C ARG A 692 -8.56 -30.36 1.72
N ARG A 693 -8.50 -31.03 0.56
CA ARG A 693 -9.23 -32.28 0.30
C ARG A 693 -8.40 -33.54 0.53
N PHE A 694 -7.10 -33.48 0.40
CA PHE A 694 -6.23 -34.68 0.47
C PHE A 694 -5.29 -34.67 1.67
N ASP A 695 -4.86 -33.51 2.16
CA ASP A 695 -3.84 -33.42 3.21
C ASP A 695 -4.49 -33.32 4.60
N HIS A 696 -5.25 -34.33 4.99
CA HIS A 696 -6.01 -34.31 6.27
C HIS A 696 -5.14 -34.29 7.53
N ASN A 697 -3.84 -34.56 7.40
CA ASN A 697 -2.88 -34.41 8.50
C ASN A 697 -2.31 -32.98 8.61
N SER A 698 -2.49 -32.14 7.59
CA SER A 698 -2.00 -30.75 7.59
C SER A 698 -2.96 -29.83 8.36
N THR A 699 -2.39 -28.89 9.09
CA THR A 699 -3.11 -27.87 9.86
C THR A 699 -3.20 -26.56 9.07
N GLY A 700 -4.06 -26.55 8.05
CA GLY A 700 -4.17 -25.43 7.11
C GLY A 700 -3.90 -25.83 5.66
N ALA A 701 -4.07 -24.86 4.77
CA ALA A 701 -3.92 -25.05 3.33
C ALA A 701 -3.17 -23.88 2.66
N ARG A 702 -2.29 -23.19 3.39
CA ARG A 702 -1.37 -22.21 2.81
C ARG A 702 -0.33 -22.93 1.96
N LEU A 703 0.43 -22.19 1.15
CA LEU A 703 1.44 -22.79 0.29
C LEU A 703 2.48 -23.55 1.11
N ALA A 704 2.90 -22.98 2.24
CA ALA A 704 3.78 -23.64 3.21
C ALA A 704 3.25 -25.01 3.69
N ASP A 705 1.94 -25.12 3.93
CA ASP A 705 1.30 -26.35 4.39
C ASP A 705 1.31 -27.41 3.28
N PHE A 706 0.95 -27.01 2.05
CA PHE A 706 0.96 -27.90 0.88
C PHE A 706 2.39 -28.37 0.53
N THR A 707 3.37 -27.46 0.57
CA THR A 707 4.77 -27.84 0.33
C THR A 707 5.28 -28.82 1.38
N ALA A 708 4.99 -28.55 2.66
CA ALA A 708 5.42 -29.40 3.76
C ALA A 708 4.79 -30.80 3.69
N ALA A 709 3.48 -30.88 3.40
CA ALA A 709 2.75 -32.14 3.24
C ALA A 709 3.38 -33.06 2.19
N HIS A 710 3.99 -32.48 1.15
CA HIS A 710 4.58 -33.21 0.04
C HIS A 710 6.12 -33.20 0.02
N GLY A 711 6.75 -32.91 1.16
CA GLY A 711 8.20 -33.03 1.37
C GLY A 711 9.03 -31.97 0.65
N VAL A 712 8.45 -30.80 0.41
CA VAL A 712 9.12 -29.62 -0.14
C VAL A 712 9.27 -28.58 0.96
N GLU A 713 10.48 -28.07 1.12
CA GLU A 713 10.76 -27.01 2.08
C GLU A 713 10.28 -25.66 1.56
N TYR A 714 9.63 -24.87 2.43
CA TYR A 714 9.15 -23.53 2.13
C TYR A 714 10.24 -22.50 2.42
N ARG A 715 10.82 -21.90 1.38
CA ARG A 715 11.91 -20.91 1.44
C ARG A 715 11.70 -19.80 0.41
N ASP A 716 12.22 -18.61 0.71
CA ASP A 716 12.17 -17.44 -0.19
C ASP A 716 10.73 -17.11 -0.64
N ALA A 717 9.80 -17.16 0.31
CA ALA A 717 8.38 -16.88 0.11
C ALA A 717 8.15 -15.46 -0.43
N HIS A 718 7.03 -15.28 -1.14
CA HIS A 718 6.62 -14.01 -1.75
C HIS A 718 7.59 -13.53 -2.83
N ASN A 719 8.11 -14.51 -3.56
CA ASN A 719 8.77 -14.31 -4.84
C ASN A 719 8.07 -15.23 -5.82
N ALA A 720 7.40 -14.65 -6.81
CA ALA A 720 6.50 -15.40 -7.68
C ALA A 720 7.17 -16.63 -8.31
N PHE A 721 8.41 -16.51 -8.80
CA PHE A 721 9.09 -17.66 -9.41
C PHE A 721 9.42 -18.75 -8.38
N LYS A 722 9.86 -18.38 -7.18
CA LYS A 722 10.15 -19.35 -6.11
C LYS A 722 8.88 -20.06 -5.67
N ASP A 723 7.79 -19.34 -5.49
CA ASP A 723 6.49 -19.88 -5.09
C ASP A 723 5.91 -20.81 -6.16
N ALA A 724 5.98 -20.41 -7.44
CA ALA A 724 5.62 -21.28 -8.57
C ALA A 724 6.48 -22.56 -8.61
N HIS A 725 7.78 -22.44 -8.37
CA HIS A 725 8.70 -23.60 -8.37
C HIS A 725 8.47 -24.54 -7.18
N MET A 726 8.23 -24.02 -5.98
CA MET A 726 7.87 -24.81 -4.81
C MET A 726 6.53 -25.51 -5.03
N THR A 727 5.53 -24.80 -5.57
CA THR A 727 4.22 -25.36 -5.94
C THR A 727 4.38 -26.50 -6.95
N ALA A 728 5.23 -26.33 -7.97
CA ALA A 728 5.49 -27.36 -8.98
C ALA A 728 6.09 -28.62 -8.36
N ARG A 729 7.08 -28.47 -7.48
CA ARG A 729 7.71 -29.60 -6.77
C ARG A 729 6.72 -30.30 -5.83
N ALA A 730 5.90 -29.54 -5.12
CA ALA A 730 4.89 -30.08 -4.21
C ALA A 730 3.81 -30.85 -4.98
N LEU A 731 3.41 -30.36 -6.16
CA LEU A 731 2.48 -31.08 -7.04
C LEU A 731 3.03 -32.45 -7.49
N LEU A 732 4.33 -32.57 -7.75
CA LEU A 732 4.95 -33.88 -8.05
C LEU A 732 4.91 -34.83 -6.85
N GLY A 733 5.13 -34.29 -5.64
CA GLY A 733 4.96 -35.06 -4.40
C GLY A 733 3.52 -35.52 -4.23
N PHE A 734 2.54 -34.64 -4.45
CA PHE A 734 1.12 -34.97 -4.45
C PHE A 734 0.79 -36.11 -5.43
N TRP A 735 1.24 -36.04 -6.69
CA TRP A 735 1.01 -37.11 -7.67
C TRP A 735 1.61 -38.43 -7.22
N ARG A 736 2.83 -38.43 -6.66
CA ARG A 736 3.44 -39.65 -6.12
C ARG A 736 2.58 -40.22 -5.00
N ASP A 737 2.05 -39.39 -4.11
CA ASP A 737 1.19 -39.81 -3.01
C ASP A 737 -0.13 -40.43 -3.49
N GLN A 738 -0.68 -39.96 -4.62
CA GLN A 738 -1.89 -40.54 -5.22
C GLN A 738 -1.65 -41.92 -5.87
N HIS A 739 -0.40 -42.34 -6.08
CA HIS A 739 -0.03 -43.59 -6.77
C HIS A 739 0.84 -44.54 -5.93
N LYS A 740 0.93 -44.31 -4.61
CA LYS A 740 1.43 -45.30 -3.65
C LYS A 740 0.40 -46.41 -3.48
#